data_AF-A0AAQ0EB99-F1
#
_entry.id   AF-A0AAQ0EB99-F1
#
_cell.length_a   1.000
_cell.length_b   1.000
_cell.length_c   1.000
_cell.angle_alpha   90.00
_cell.angle_beta   90.00
_cell.angle_gamma   90.00
#
_symmetry.space_group_name_H-M   'P 1'
#
loop_
_entity.id
_entity.type
_entity.pdbx_description
1 polymer ?
#
loop_
_entity_poly.entity_id
_entity_poly.type
_entity_poly.pdbx_seq_one_letter_code
_entity_poly.pdbx_strand_id
1 'polypeptide(L)'
;MKKKLIYAAVISALLAGCGGENDKMGDTTSTLDYALSGMSGARPSVLAPRASDGTLKFSTETQDLSNPVSALSTLDGWSTTQPIQLNPATVSGVSVPAPADADFATSVAPIYLLELTLDPTTLQPNGVKNNQPLVYGTDFVVRAAGGTLNLVPLKPLNPSSYYMIVATDSLKDSRGTPLKAGSDYSTYKTNSGTTTQEQSISNLVALQEGLFKSATGITSDRVIFSDWFATQSGADVLLAVKGAAAKVAQNGLDAAKVWKQDAKGNTSLPGAYTINGLNGGVPFLTQLAGEPFLPQDQKDALTAAFGSGTPLNGVAQLTKVYTGTVKLPYFLSTPSVAGSWDKAKTQSWHGAIPSLYAIANALKAGDSEVIGGLVGAGVDPTLLATLIADPTRQSELLTEASKLIGVTLTSGGKPLDAERNIGRFNPLPALTEVQSVPMRIFAPTTNLSTVTDVVIYQHGVTSIKENAYALALSQIGAGLNPSVNKVVAVVVIDHPLHGERGFALSGSMATVTTSANPTPYLNLGYLTVARDNLKQSVADLLGLRLAVGLANSGNVIGSAGNIKVHFLGHSLGAITGANLLAVANQTTGNTQADALFKFDTGGLAMPGGGIAPLLLDSPSFGPTIKMSVLTAGSPELKAGFAAYELNCKTVKATCFVNEFLPSLNATTQAAAATTLQSYSFAAQTVLDSADPINLGRGIKSNFPLFATEIVGDGALNLPDQVIPNRIASAPLGGTEPLFKVLDLQALQGGPGVIPASHHAARFVAGGHSSLLAPDGNDSNALVTSEMQTEFASFFMSGGAAVQVTDNTLLKQ
;
A
#
# COMPACT_ATOMS: atom_id res chain seq x y z
N MET A 1 -7.85 -23.52 23.16
CA MET A 1 -7.19 -24.43 22.17
C MET A 1 -7.18 -23.92 20.72
N LYS A 2 -7.88 -22.82 20.34
CA LYS A 2 -7.94 -22.35 18.94
C LYS A 2 -6.79 -21.43 18.44
N LYS A 3 -5.83 -21.03 19.28
CA LYS A 3 -4.78 -20.04 18.93
C LYS A 3 -3.43 -20.62 18.49
N LYS A 4 -3.19 -21.94 18.65
CA LYS A 4 -1.90 -22.59 18.34
C LYS A 4 -1.64 -22.81 16.84
N LEU A 5 -2.65 -22.61 15.98
CA LEU A 5 -2.60 -22.96 14.55
C LEU A 5 -2.29 -21.78 13.61
N ILE A 6 -2.28 -20.54 14.10
CA ILE A 6 -2.31 -19.32 13.25
C ILE A 6 -0.96 -19.06 12.53
N TYR A 7 0.17 -19.35 13.18
CA TYR A 7 1.51 -19.10 12.63
C TYR A 7 2.20 -20.37 12.14
N ALA A 8 1.87 -21.51 12.76
CA ALA A 8 2.22 -22.82 12.22
C ALA A 8 1.61 -23.02 10.84
N ALA A 9 0.46 -22.44 10.48
CA ALA A 9 -0.13 -22.56 9.15
C ALA A 9 0.66 -21.82 8.04
N VAL A 10 1.22 -20.63 8.31
CA VAL A 10 2.07 -19.91 7.33
C VAL A 10 3.42 -20.60 7.21
N ILE A 11 4.02 -20.97 8.34
CA ILE A 11 5.26 -21.75 8.40
C ILE A 11 5.04 -23.09 7.69
N SER A 12 3.96 -23.83 7.96
CA SER A 12 3.61 -25.05 7.26
C SER A 12 3.22 -24.82 5.81
N ALA A 13 2.60 -23.71 5.40
CA ALA A 13 2.37 -23.43 3.97
C ALA A 13 3.68 -23.10 3.25
N LEU A 14 4.65 -22.46 3.92
CA LEU A 14 5.99 -22.18 3.41
C LEU A 14 6.92 -23.42 3.47
N LEU A 15 6.72 -24.33 4.43
CA LEU A 15 7.54 -25.54 4.69
C LEU A 15 6.93 -26.84 4.16
N ALA A 16 5.63 -26.91 3.86
CA ALA A 16 4.97 -28.09 3.29
C ALA A 16 5.33 -28.35 1.82
N GLY A 17 6.25 -27.57 1.26
CA GLY A 17 6.95 -27.91 0.02
C GLY A 17 7.95 -29.07 0.18
N CYS A 18 8.33 -29.45 1.41
CA CYS A 18 9.17 -30.61 1.67
C CYS A 18 8.31 -31.88 1.78
N GLY A 19 7.78 -32.36 0.65
CA GLY A 19 6.86 -33.50 0.63
C GLY A 19 6.88 -34.30 -0.66
N GLY A 20 8.05 -34.51 -1.25
CA GLY A 20 8.27 -35.61 -2.19
C GLY A 20 8.56 -36.90 -1.41
N GLU A 21 7.78 -37.96 -1.64
CA GLU A 21 8.06 -39.30 -1.10
C GLU A 21 9.47 -39.74 -1.51
N ASN A 22 10.38 -39.81 -0.54
CA ASN A 22 11.68 -40.48 -0.68
C ASN A 22 11.50 -42.01 -0.67
N ASP A 23 10.69 -42.55 -1.58
CA ASP A 23 10.49 -44.00 -1.73
C ASP A 23 11.55 -44.66 -2.62
N LYS A 24 12.60 -43.91 -3.00
CA LYS A 24 13.76 -44.44 -3.72
C LYS A 24 14.99 -44.49 -2.81
N MET A 25 15.09 -45.56 -2.01
CA MET A 25 16.35 -45.91 -1.35
C MET A 25 17.47 -46.02 -2.40
N GLY A 26 18.32 -45.00 -2.51
CA GLY A 26 19.48 -44.96 -3.42
C GLY A 26 19.59 -43.73 -4.33
N ASP A 27 18.55 -42.89 -4.45
CA ASP A 27 18.66 -41.63 -5.20
C ASP A 27 19.35 -40.56 -4.34
N THR A 28 20.50 -40.07 -4.80
CA THR A 28 21.32 -39.06 -4.09
C THR A 28 21.24 -37.68 -4.74
N THR A 29 20.32 -37.50 -5.70
CA THR A 29 20.20 -36.27 -6.49
C THR A 29 19.39 -35.20 -5.75
N SER A 30 19.79 -33.94 -5.94
CA SER A 30 19.01 -32.78 -5.49
C SER A 30 18.13 -32.32 -6.65
N THR A 31 16.86 -32.04 -6.35
CA THR A 31 15.86 -31.63 -7.35
C THR A 31 15.26 -30.28 -7.01
N LEU A 32 14.68 -29.64 -8.02
CA LEU A 32 13.72 -28.56 -7.79
C LEU A 32 12.32 -29.12 -8.05
N ASP A 33 11.53 -29.25 -6.98
CA ASP A 33 10.23 -29.91 -7.04
C ASP A 33 9.17 -29.01 -7.66
N TYR A 34 8.45 -29.56 -8.64
CA TYR A 34 7.28 -28.94 -9.24
C TYR A 34 6.03 -29.57 -8.61
N ALA A 35 5.66 -29.12 -7.42
CA ALA A 35 4.40 -29.54 -6.82
C ALA A 35 3.23 -29.14 -7.73
N LEU A 36 2.58 -30.11 -8.38
CA LEU A 36 1.36 -29.91 -9.20
C LEU A 36 0.20 -29.36 -8.39
N SER A 37 0.25 -29.54 -7.07
CA SER A 37 -0.72 -28.95 -6.17
C SER A 37 -0.32 -27.50 -5.91
N GLY A 38 -0.76 -26.60 -6.78
CA GLY A 38 -0.92 -25.17 -6.44
C GLY A 38 -1.73 -24.93 -5.14
N MET A 39 -2.25 -25.99 -4.52
CA MET A 39 -2.92 -26.02 -3.23
C MET A 39 -1.98 -26.01 -2.01
N SER A 40 -0.71 -26.43 -2.09
CA SER A 40 0.18 -26.44 -0.89
C SER A 40 0.75 -25.05 -0.54
N GLY A 41 0.58 -24.04 -1.40
CA GLY A 41 0.69 -22.63 -1.01
C GLY A 41 2.11 -22.04 -0.87
N ALA A 42 3.16 -22.79 -1.19
CA ALA A 42 4.52 -22.37 -0.86
C ALA A 42 5.19 -21.43 -1.88
N ARG A 43 4.68 -21.31 -3.12
CA ARG A 43 5.35 -20.53 -4.19
C ARG A 43 4.38 -19.91 -5.22
N PRO A 44 4.75 -18.78 -5.85
CA PRO A 44 4.06 -18.25 -7.01
C PRO A 44 3.90 -19.27 -8.15
N SER A 45 2.67 -19.40 -8.64
CA SER A 45 2.30 -20.34 -9.70
C SER A 45 1.03 -19.91 -10.44
N VAL A 46 0.91 -20.32 -11.69
CA VAL A 46 -0.25 -20.15 -12.56
C VAL A 46 -1.45 -20.95 -12.09
N LEU A 47 -1.22 -22.02 -11.33
CA LEU A 47 -2.26 -22.90 -10.81
C LEU A 47 -2.88 -22.38 -9.50
N ALA A 48 -2.36 -21.27 -8.95
CA ALA A 48 -2.81 -20.69 -7.70
C ALA A 48 -4.18 -19.97 -7.77
N PRO A 49 -4.58 -19.28 -8.86
CA PRO A 49 -5.85 -18.56 -8.90
C PRO A 49 -7.08 -19.47 -8.84
N ARG A 50 -8.11 -19.04 -8.12
CA ARG A 50 -9.43 -19.69 -8.06
C ARG A 50 -10.22 -19.41 -9.33
N ALA A 51 -10.94 -20.42 -9.80
CA ALA A 51 -11.91 -20.25 -10.88
C ALA A 51 -13.08 -19.32 -10.51
N SER A 52 -13.44 -19.25 -9.21
CA SER A 52 -14.62 -18.52 -8.72
C SER A 52 -14.46 -17.01 -8.66
N ASP A 53 -13.24 -16.49 -8.54
CA ASP A 53 -13.03 -15.04 -8.42
C ASP A 53 -11.65 -14.53 -8.89
N GLY A 54 -10.72 -15.43 -9.25
CA GLY A 54 -9.36 -15.10 -9.66
C GLY A 54 -8.40 -14.83 -8.49
N THR A 55 -8.84 -14.98 -7.24
CA THR A 55 -7.97 -14.82 -6.06
C THR A 55 -7.11 -16.04 -5.80
N LEU A 56 -6.06 -15.92 -4.98
CA LEU A 56 -5.17 -17.02 -4.65
C LEU A 56 -5.87 -18.13 -3.85
N LYS A 57 -5.48 -19.38 -4.13
CA LYS A 57 -5.97 -20.58 -3.43
C LYS A 57 -4.88 -21.22 -2.58
N PHE A 58 -5.18 -21.42 -1.30
CA PHE A 58 -4.32 -22.10 -0.35
C PHE A 58 -5.09 -23.24 0.35
N SER A 59 -4.47 -24.41 0.57
CA SER A 59 -5.13 -25.59 1.17
C SER A 59 -5.42 -25.44 2.66
N THR A 60 -4.66 -24.62 3.38
CA THR A 60 -4.77 -24.44 4.84
C THR A 60 -5.53 -23.18 5.24
N GLU A 61 -6.26 -22.58 4.29
CA GLU A 61 -7.08 -21.41 4.56
C GLU A 61 -8.30 -21.73 5.42
N THR A 62 -8.83 -20.70 6.06
CA THR A 62 -10.04 -20.75 6.89
C THR A 62 -10.86 -19.48 6.66
N GLN A 63 -12.08 -19.42 7.20
CA GLN A 63 -12.88 -18.18 7.19
C GLN A 63 -12.33 -17.06 8.10
N ASP A 64 -11.34 -17.37 8.95
CA ASP A 64 -10.76 -16.41 9.88
C ASP A 64 -9.63 -15.63 9.19
N LEU A 65 -9.89 -14.38 8.82
CA LEU A 65 -8.91 -13.50 8.17
C LEU A 65 -7.77 -13.03 9.10
N SER A 66 -7.79 -13.40 10.39
CA SER A 66 -6.60 -13.25 11.24
C SER A 66 -5.54 -14.31 11.00
N ASN A 67 -5.89 -15.39 10.29
CA ASN A 67 -4.93 -16.31 9.72
C ASN A 67 -4.28 -15.66 8.49
N PRO A 68 -2.95 -15.45 8.47
CA PRO A 68 -2.30 -14.79 7.34
C PRO A 68 -2.45 -15.57 6.03
N VAL A 69 -2.57 -16.90 6.05
CA VAL A 69 -2.86 -17.69 4.84
C VAL A 69 -4.24 -17.32 4.28
N SER A 70 -5.26 -17.24 5.13
CA SER A 70 -6.60 -16.82 4.72
C SER A 70 -6.61 -15.38 4.19
N ALA A 71 -5.82 -14.48 4.77
CA ALA A 71 -5.66 -13.13 4.26
C ALA A 71 -5.00 -13.12 2.86
N LEU A 72 -3.95 -13.92 2.65
CA LEU A 72 -3.29 -14.10 1.34
C LEU A 72 -4.25 -14.68 0.29
N SER A 73 -5.16 -15.57 0.68
CA SER A 73 -6.19 -16.13 -0.20
C SER A 73 -7.15 -15.09 -0.79
N THR A 74 -7.23 -13.88 -0.23
CA THR A 74 -8.11 -12.81 -0.74
C THR A 74 -7.49 -12.01 -1.89
N LEU A 75 -6.23 -12.28 -2.23
CA LEU A 75 -5.44 -11.44 -3.15
C LEU A 75 -5.59 -11.89 -4.59
N ASP A 76 -5.59 -10.93 -5.52
CA ASP A 76 -5.76 -11.15 -6.97
C ASP A 76 -4.44 -11.39 -7.71
N GLY A 77 -3.42 -11.84 -7.00
CA GLY A 77 -2.08 -12.11 -7.51
C GLY A 77 -1.05 -12.20 -6.39
N TRP A 78 0.21 -12.42 -6.76
CA TRP A 78 1.35 -12.49 -5.85
C TRP A 78 1.99 -11.12 -5.63
N SER A 79 2.73 -10.98 -4.53
CA SER A 79 3.44 -9.75 -4.18
C SER A 79 4.31 -9.20 -5.32
N THR A 80 4.36 -7.88 -5.43
CA THR A 80 5.28 -7.17 -6.33
C THR A 80 6.63 -6.89 -5.67
N THR A 81 6.73 -7.02 -4.36
CA THR A 81 7.88 -6.57 -3.55
C THR A 81 8.55 -7.70 -2.78
N GLN A 82 7.83 -8.76 -2.44
CA GLN A 82 8.32 -9.84 -1.61
C GLN A 82 9.20 -10.81 -2.40
N PRO A 83 10.16 -11.47 -1.71
CA PRO A 83 10.97 -12.51 -2.31
C PRO A 83 10.11 -13.65 -2.86
N ILE A 84 10.50 -14.16 -4.02
CA ILE A 84 9.92 -15.36 -4.60
C ILE A 84 10.73 -16.56 -4.14
N GLN A 85 10.07 -17.51 -3.46
CA GLN A 85 10.71 -18.68 -2.88
C GLN A 85 10.74 -19.85 -3.85
N LEU A 86 11.92 -20.43 -4.01
CA LEU A 86 12.14 -21.74 -4.63
C LEU A 86 12.65 -22.68 -3.53
N ASN A 87 12.06 -23.87 -3.47
CA ASN A 87 12.34 -24.86 -2.43
C ASN A 87 12.95 -26.11 -3.07
N PRO A 88 14.29 -26.21 -3.13
CA PRO A 88 14.94 -27.42 -3.60
C PRO A 88 14.73 -28.58 -2.63
N ALA A 89 14.54 -29.78 -3.17
CA ALA A 89 14.60 -31.01 -2.40
C ALA A 89 16.03 -31.55 -2.41
N THR A 90 16.56 -31.83 -1.21
CA THR A 90 17.94 -32.31 -1.04
C THR A 90 17.97 -33.56 -0.17
N VAL A 91 19.05 -34.34 -0.33
CA VAL A 91 19.36 -35.45 0.58
C VAL A 91 19.99 -34.93 1.87
N SER A 92 19.92 -35.73 2.94
CA SER A 92 20.46 -35.36 4.26
C SER A 92 21.92 -34.93 4.17
N GLY A 93 22.24 -33.77 4.77
CA GLY A 93 23.59 -33.18 4.77
C GLY A 93 23.94 -32.36 3.52
N VAL A 94 23.09 -32.31 2.50
CA VAL A 94 23.27 -31.51 1.28
C VAL A 94 22.34 -30.30 1.31
N SER A 95 22.85 -29.14 0.91
CA SER A 95 22.08 -27.90 0.79
C SER A 95 22.23 -27.30 -0.60
N VAL A 96 21.41 -26.33 -0.95
CA VAL A 96 21.57 -25.55 -2.19
C VAL A 96 21.98 -24.13 -1.81
N PRO A 97 23.25 -23.74 -2.04
CA PRO A 97 23.69 -22.38 -1.77
C PRO A 97 23.08 -21.39 -2.77
N ALA A 98 23.08 -20.11 -2.43
CA ALA A 98 22.80 -19.07 -3.40
C ALA A 98 23.89 -19.11 -4.48
N PRO A 99 23.54 -19.05 -5.79
CA PRO A 99 24.56 -18.97 -6.84
C PRO A 99 25.43 -17.73 -6.69
N ALA A 100 26.68 -17.81 -7.13
CA ALA A 100 27.58 -16.66 -7.10
C ALA A 100 27.18 -15.63 -8.16
N ASP A 101 27.49 -14.35 -7.93
CA ASP A 101 27.17 -13.27 -8.88
C ASP A 101 27.75 -13.56 -10.29
N ALA A 102 28.94 -14.18 -10.35
CA ALA A 102 29.60 -14.58 -11.60
C ALA A 102 28.83 -15.64 -12.39
N ASP A 103 28.03 -16.49 -11.72
CA ASP A 103 27.24 -17.53 -12.39
C ASP A 103 26.14 -16.94 -13.29
N PHE A 104 25.65 -15.74 -12.96
CA PHE A 104 24.64 -15.02 -13.75
C PHE A 104 25.20 -14.33 -15.00
N ALA A 105 26.53 -14.21 -15.10
CA ALA A 105 27.19 -13.67 -16.29
C ALA A 105 27.59 -14.77 -17.31
N THR A 106 27.32 -16.04 -16.99
CA THR A 106 27.61 -17.17 -17.89
C THR A 106 26.56 -17.29 -19.00
N SER A 107 26.86 -18.07 -20.04
CA SER A 107 25.93 -18.30 -21.16
C SER A 107 24.61 -18.96 -20.75
N VAL A 108 24.60 -19.66 -19.62
CA VAL A 108 23.40 -20.27 -19.02
C VAL A 108 23.42 -19.97 -17.52
N ALA A 109 22.77 -18.87 -17.13
CA ALA A 109 22.57 -18.52 -15.74
C ALA A 109 21.72 -19.57 -15.00
N PRO A 110 21.92 -19.73 -13.68
CA PRO A 110 21.22 -20.72 -12.87
C PRO A 110 19.72 -20.45 -12.74
N ILE A 111 19.32 -19.17 -12.71
CA ILE A 111 17.93 -18.73 -12.50
C ILE A 111 17.65 -17.49 -13.36
N TYR A 112 16.49 -17.46 -14.00
CA TYR A 112 15.96 -16.33 -14.74
C TYR A 112 14.60 -15.90 -14.19
N LEU A 113 14.34 -14.59 -14.27
CA LEU A 113 13.03 -14.00 -14.06
C LEU A 113 12.69 -13.20 -15.32
N LEU A 114 11.51 -13.42 -15.91
CA LEU A 114 11.10 -12.83 -17.17
C LEU A 114 9.73 -12.18 -17.01
N GLU A 115 9.57 -10.92 -17.43
CA GLU A 115 8.25 -10.31 -17.56
C GLU A 115 7.61 -10.79 -18.87
N LEU A 116 6.38 -11.28 -18.80
CA LEU A 116 5.66 -11.83 -19.96
C LEU A 116 4.81 -10.76 -20.65
N THR A 117 4.63 -10.90 -21.95
CA THR A 117 3.57 -10.21 -22.70
C THR A 117 2.37 -11.13 -22.80
N LEU A 118 1.17 -10.55 -22.71
CA LEU A 118 -0.07 -11.28 -22.91
C LEU A 118 -0.65 -10.96 -24.28
N ASP A 119 -1.30 -11.94 -24.87
CA ASP A 119 -2.19 -11.72 -25.99
C ASP A 119 -3.44 -10.95 -25.49
N PRO A 120 -3.77 -9.81 -26.10
CA PRO A 120 -4.85 -8.95 -25.62
C PRO A 120 -6.25 -9.54 -25.82
N THR A 121 -6.40 -10.63 -26.60
CA THR A 121 -7.71 -11.25 -26.83
C THR A 121 -7.92 -12.46 -25.93
N THR A 122 -6.89 -13.28 -25.78
CA THR A 122 -6.95 -14.54 -25.02
C THR A 122 -6.48 -14.38 -23.58
N LEU A 123 -5.77 -13.29 -23.26
CA LEU A 123 -5.09 -13.03 -21.98
C LEU A 123 -4.08 -14.14 -21.60
N GLN A 124 -3.61 -14.90 -22.59
CA GLN A 124 -2.58 -15.91 -22.43
C GLN A 124 -1.20 -15.30 -22.70
N PRO A 125 -0.14 -15.73 -21.99
CA PRO A 125 1.22 -15.35 -22.34
C PRO A 125 1.57 -15.70 -23.79
N ASN A 126 2.08 -14.72 -24.54
CA ASN A 126 2.46 -14.89 -25.95
C ASN A 126 3.90 -14.48 -26.25
N GLY A 127 4.64 -14.01 -25.25
CA GLY A 127 6.00 -13.51 -25.41
C GLY A 127 6.65 -13.12 -24.10
N VAL A 128 7.92 -12.69 -24.19
CA VAL A 128 8.68 -12.06 -23.11
C VAL A 128 8.85 -10.59 -23.46
N LYS A 129 8.61 -9.70 -22.50
CA LYS A 129 8.74 -8.26 -22.70
C LYS A 129 10.17 -7.91 -23.10
N ASN A 130 10.28 -7.09 -24.16
CA ASN A 130 11.56 -6.72 -24.79
C ASN A 130 12.40 -7.92 -25.27
N ASN A 131 11.84 -9.13 -25.32
CA ASN A 131 12.53 -10.38 -25.62
C ASN A 131 13.81 -10.59 -24.79
N GLN A 132 13.80 -10.18 -23.52
CA GLN A 132 14.96 -10.28 -22.61
C GLN A 132 14.52 -10.63 -21.17
N PRO A 133 15.30 -11.45 -20.44
CA PRO A 133 15.13 -11.62 -19.00
C PRO A 133 15.41 -10.32 -18.21
N LEU A 134 14.90 -10.24 -16.99
CA LEU A 134 15.33 -9.25 -16.01
C LEU A 134 16.80 -9.47 -15.62
N VAL A 135 17.46 -8.39 -15.21
CA VAL A 135 18.92 -8.35 -15.00
C VAL A 135 19.26 -8.63 -13.53
N TYR A 136 20.06 -9.68 -13.27
CA TYR A 136 20.60 -9.96 -11.94
C TYR A 136 21.46 -8.80 -11.42
N GLY A 137 21.36 -8.49 -10.12
CA GLY A 137 22.06 -7.38 -9.46
C GLY A 137 21.45 -6.01 -9.75
N THR A 138 20.54 -5.90 -10.71
CA THR A 138 19.83 -4.64 -11.05
C THR A 138 18.34 -4.72 -10.73
N ASP A 139 17.68 -5.80 -11.15
CA ASP A 139 16.24 -6.01 -10.98
C ASP A 139 15.94 -7.01 -9.86
N PHE A 140 16.81 -7.99 -9.65
CA PHE A 140 16.68 -8.97 -8.56
C PHE A 140 18.05 -9.54 -8.13
N VAL A 141 18.09 -10.15 -6.96
CA VAL A 141 19.22 -10.98 -6.48
C VAL A 141 18.71 -12.30 -5.90
N VAL A 142 19.58 -13.29 -5.72
CA VAL A 142 19.22 -14.57 -5.10
C VAL A 142 19.91 -14.71 -3.75
N ARG A 143 19.17 -15.14 -2.74
CA ARG A 143 19.65 -15.36 -1.36
C ARG A 143 19.20 -16.73 -0.85
N ALA A 144 20.10 -17.46 -0.19
CA ALA A 144 19.75 -18.73 0.44
C ALA A 144 19.44 -18.51 1.93
N ALA A 145 18.32 -19.04 2.40
CA ALA A 145 17.93 -18.99 3.81
C ALA A 145 17.06 -20.20 4.18
N GLY A 146 17.41 -20.91 5.25
CA GLY A 146 16.59 -22.01 5.77
C GLY A 146 16.31 -23.15 4.78
N GLY A 147 17.22 -23.42 3.84
CA GLY A 147 17.04 -24.44 2.79
C GLY A 147 16.24 -23.95 1.56
N THR A 148 15.85 -22.67 1.53
CA THR A 148 15.13 -22.05 0.41
C THR A 148 16.04 -21.09 -0.37
N LEU A 149 15.79 -20.95 -1.67
CA LEU A 149 16.35 -19.90 -2.51
C LEU A 149 15.30 -18.79 -2.69
N ASN A 150 15.67 -17.58 -2.35
CA ASN A 150 14.80 -16.41 -2.37
C ASN A 150 15.27 -15.48 -3.49
N LEU A 151 14.49 -15.36 -4.57
CA LEU A 151 14.68 -14.32 -5.57
C LEU A 151 14.10 -13.02 -4.99
N VAL A 152 14.97 -12.11 -4.56
CA VAL A 152 14.60 -10.84 -3.92
C VAL A 152 14.55 -9.74 -4.98
N PRO A 153 13.39 -9.14 -5.27
CA PRO A 153 13.30 -7.99 -6.16
C PRO A 153 14.09 -6.79 -5.60
N LEU A 154 14.86 -6.12 -6.46
CA LEU A 154 15.54 -4.85 -6.18
C LEU A 154 14.78 -3.64 -6.71
N LYS A 155 13.75 -3.91 -7.51
CA LYS A 155 12.71 -2.98 -7.95
C LYS A 155 11.37 -3.70 -7.77
N PRO A 156 10.29 -3.01 -7.41
CA PRO A 156 8.99 -3.65 -7.37
C PRO A 156 8.62 -4.13 -8.77
N LEU A 157 8.16 -5.38 -8.87
CA LEU A 157 7.62 -5.93 -10.11
C LEU A 157 6.43 -5.09 -10.58
N ASN A 158 6.13 -5.12 -11.88
CA ASN A 158 4.99 -4.38 -12.41
C ASN A 158 3.70 -4.98 -11.84
N PRO A 159 2.77 -4.14 -11.32
CA PRO A 159 1.46 -4.62 -10.91
C PRO A 159 0.67 -5.10 -12.12
N SER A 160 -0.34 -5.92 -11.86
CA SER A 160 -1.23 -6.48 -12.88
C SER A 160 -0.51 -7.16 -14.06
N SER A 161 0.68 -7.71 -13.83
CA SER A 161 1.57 -8.26 -14.85
C SER A 161 1.85 -9.75 -14.59
N TYR A 162 2.46 -10.42 -15.57
CA TYR A 162 2.81 -11.84 -15.46
C TYR A 162 4.32 -12.01 -15.52
N TYR A 163 4.86 -12.85 -14.65
CA TYR A 163 6.29 -13.14 -14.59
C TYR A 163 6.52 -14.64 -14.63
N MET A 164 7.56 -15.06 -15.37
CA MET A 164 8.01 -16.44 -15.44
C MET A 164 9.35 -16.60 -14.73
N ILE A 165 9.46 -17.64 -13.92
CA ILE A 165 10.70 -18.09 -13.30
C ILE A 165 11.17 -19.31 -14.05
N VAL A 166 12.45 -19.34 -14.40
CA VAL A 166 13.09 -20.51 -15.01
C VAL A 166 14.35 -20.82 -14.23
N ALA A 167 14.51 -22.07 -13.78
CA ALA A 167 15.76 -22.56 -13.24
C ALA A 167 16.41 -23.53 -14.23
N THR A 168 17.73 -23.48 -14.32
CA THR A 168 18.51 -24.31 -15.23
C THR A 168 19.39 -25.30 -14.46
N ASP A 169 19.92 -26.28 -15.19
CA ASP A 169 20.92 -27.23 -14.68
C ASP A 169 22.27 -26.58 -14.30
N SER A 170 22.45 -25.28 -14.51
CA SER A 170 23.57 -24.52 -13.93
C SER A 170 23.42 -24.29 -12.43
N LEU A 171 22.21 -24.47 -11.87
CA LEU A 171 21.97 -24.41 -10.43
C LEU A 171 22.57 -25.67 -9.77
N LYS A 172 23.42 -25.47 -8.75
CA LYS A 172 24.21 -26.54 -8.12
C LYS A 172 23.93 -26.66 -6.63
N ASP A 173 24.05 -27.88 -6.10
CA ASP A 173 24.04 -28.14 -4.67
C ASP A 173 25.41 -27.83 -4.01
N SER A 174 25.49 -28.03 -2.69
CA SER A 174 26.70 -27.79 -1.90
C SER A 174 27.88 -28.72 -2.24
N ARG A 175 27.64 -29.75 -3.07
CA ARG A 175 28.68 -30.64 -3.61
C ARG A 175 29.18 -30.17 -4.98
N GLY A 176 28.61 -29.10 -5.53
CA GLY A 176 28.87 -28.63 -6.89
C GLY A 176 28.15 -29.44 -7.97
N THR A 177 27.20 -30.31 -7.58
CA THR A 177 26.45 -31.15 -8.51
C THR A 177 25.24 -30.39 -9.05
N PRO A 178 25.01 -30.37 -10.39
CA PRO A 178 23.79 -29.83 -10.99
C PRO A 178 22.52 -30.41 -10.38
N LEU A 179 21.55 -29.54 -10.08
CA LEU A 179 20.20 -29.98 -9.73
C LEU A 179 19.50 -30.58 -10.95
N LYS A 180 18.57 -31.50 -10.70
CA LYS A 180 17.69 -32.09 -11.71
C LYS A 180 16.26 -31.56 -11.59
N ALA A 181 15.49 -31.72 -12.66
CA ALA A 181 14.04 -31.53 -12.59
C ALA A 181 13.41 -32.52 -11.60
N GLY A 182 12.45 -32.05 -10.79
CA GLY A 182 11.61 -32.94 -9.99
C GLY A 182 10.81 -33.92 -10.87
N SER A 183 10.36 -35.02 -10.28
CA SER A 183 9.65 -36.11 -10.99
C SER A 183 8.44 -35.61 -11.78
N ASP A 184 7.62 -34.77 -11.17
CA ASP A 184 6.40 -34.24 -11.79
C ASP A 184 6.74 -33.38 -13.01
N TYR A 185 7.65 -32.41 -12.85
CA TYR A 185 8.08 -31.55 -13.95
C TYR A 185 8.64 -32.38 -15.11
N SER A 186 9.53 -33.33 -14.80
CA SER A 186 10.14 -34.20 -15.81
C SER A 186 9.11 -35.05 -16.56
N THR A 187 8.04 -35.47 -15.87
CA THR A 187 6.94 -36.24 -16.45
C THR A 187 6.13 -35.39 -17.43
N TYR A 188 5.63 -34.22 -17.01
CA TYR A 188 4.80 -33.38 -17.91
C TYR A 188 5.59 -32.73 -19.04
N LYS A 189 6.89 -32.56 -18.86
CA LYS A 189 7.80 -32.12 -19.91
C LYS A 189 7.91 -33.12 -21.06
N THR A 190 7.79 -34.42 -20.77
CA THR A 190 8.05 -35.49 -21.75
C THR A 190 6.81 -36.30 -22.13
N ASN A 191 5.74 -36.22 -21.34
CA ASN A 191 4.51 -36.97 -21.53
C ASN A 191 3.28 -36.08 -21.24
N SER A 192 2.36 -35.98 -22.20
CA SER A 192 1.13 -35.20 -22.06
C SER A 192 0.08 -35.86 -21.16
N GLY A 193 0.30 -37.09 -20.73
CA GLY A 193 -0.69 -37.88 -19.99
C GLY A 193 -1.93 -38.20 -20.83
N THR A 194 -2.97 -38.72 -20.16
CA THR A 194 -4.23 -39.16 -20.80
C THR A 194 -5.43 -38.31 -20.42
N THR A 195 -5.35 -37.58 -19.31
CA THR A 195 -6.43 -36.71 -18.84
C THR A 195 -6.28 -35.28 -19.39
N THR A 196 -7.40 -34.55 -19.50
CA THR A 196 -7.40 -33.14 -19.92
C THR A 196 -6.51 -32.26 -19.02
N GLN A 197 -6.46 -32.57 -17.72
CA GLN A 197 -5.63 -31.83 -16.76
C GLN A 197 -4.13 -32.04 -17.03
N GLU A 198 -3.70 -33.29 -17.22
CA GLU A 198 -2.30 -33.61 -17.53
C GLU A 198 -1.86 -32.97 -18.85
N GLN A 199 -2.72 -33.01 -19.88
CA GLN A 199 -2.46 -32.38 -21.18
C GLN A 199 -2.34 -30.85 -21.04
N SER A 200 -3.21 -30.24 -20.22
CA SER A 200 -3.14 -28.80 -19.95
C SER A 200 -1.83 -28.40 -19.28
N ILE A 201 -1.35 -29.19 -18.32
CA ILE A 201 -0.09 -28.95 -17.61
C ILE A 201 1.10 -29.15 -18.55
N SER A 202 1.10 -30.21 -19.36
CA SER A 202 2.15 -30.48 -20.35
C SER A 202 2.24 -29.37 -21.41
N ASN A 203 1.10 -28.93 -21.95
CA ASN A 203 1.04 -27.80 -22.89
C ASN A 203 1.55 -26.50 -22.25
N LEU A 204 1.26 -26.30 -20.96
CA LEU A 204 1.72 -25.13 -20.22
C LEU A 204 3.24 -25.14 -20.01
N VAL A 205 3.83 -26.29 -19.64
CA VAL A 205 5.29 -26.46 -19.57
C VAL A 205 5.94 -26.21 -20.94
N ALA A 206 5.39 -26.79 -22.00
CA ALA A 206 5.89 -26.60 -23.36
C ALA A 206 5.83 -25.12 -23.79
N LEU A 207 4.75 -24.41 -23.45
CA LEU A 207 4.62 -22.98 -23.72
C LEU A 207 5.66 -22.17 -22.95
N GLN A 208 5.83 -22.42 -21.65
CA GLN A 208 6.83 -21.75 -20.81
C GLN A 208 8.26 -21.91 -21.35
N GLU A 209 8.68 -23.14 -21.62
CA GLU A 209 10.01 -23.41 -22.16
C GLU A 209 10.18 -22.84 -23.58
N GLY A 210 9.13 -22.86 -24.39
CA GLY A 210 9.12 -22.25 -25.72
C GLY A 210 9.32 -20.73 -25.68
N LEU A 211 8.61 -20.03 -24.80
CA LEU A 211 8.78 -18.59 -24.58
C LEU A 211 10.17 -18.27 -24.06
N PHE A 212 10.68 -19.06 -23.11
CA PHE A 212 12.04 -18.90 -22.59
C PHE A 212 13.11 -19.07 -23.67
N LYS A 213 12.99 -20.12 -24.50
CA LYS A 213 13.89 -20.38 -25.62
C LYS A 213 13.84 -19.25 -26.66
N SER A 214 12.65 -18.73 -26.97
CA SER A 214 12.49 -17.60 -27.90
C SER A 214 13.17 -16.33 -27.39
N ALA A 215 13.14 -16.10 -26.07
CA ALA A 215 13.73 -14.91 -25.45
C ALA A 215 15.25 -15.01 -25.28
N THR A 216 15.78 -16.20 -24.99
CA THR A 216 17.17 -16.37 -24.56
C THR A 216 18.05 -17.17 -25.52
N GLY A 217 17.44 -17.94 -26.44
CA GLY A 217 18.13 -18.94 -27.26
C GLY A 217 18.51 -20.22 -26.51
N ILE A 218 18.26 -20.30 -25.19
CA ILE A 218 18.62 -21.47 -24.37
C ILE A 218 17.59 -22.58 -24.60
N THR A 219 18.10 -23.79 -24.87
CA THR A 219 17.28 -24.94 -25.23
C THR A 219 16.64 -25.58 -23.99
N SER A 220 15.46 -26.17 -24.21
CA SER A 220 14.64 -26.84 -23.19
C SER A 220 15.40 -27.88 -22.37
N ASP A 221 16.38 -28.61 -22.93
CA ASP A 221 17.16 -29.62 -22.20
C ASP A 221 17.96 -29.05 -21.01
N ARG A 222 18.22 -27.74 -21.01
CA ARG A 222 18.87 -27.03 -19.89
C ARG A 222 17.90 -26.62 -18.78
N VAL A 223 16.59 -26.64 -19.04
CA VAL A 223 15.56 -26.21 -18.10
C VAL A 223 15.21 -27.35 -17.14
N ILE A 224 15.36 -27.10 -15.85
CA ILE A 224 14.98 -28.04 -14.78
C ILE A 224 13.65 -27.67 -14.11
N PHE A 225 13.19 -26.43 -14.32
CA PHE A 225 11.96 -25.92 -13.76
C PHE A 225 11.52 -24.66 -14.52
N SER A 226 10.22 -24.52 -14.75
CA SER A 226 9.57 -23.30 -15.18
C SER A 226 8.20 -23.16 -14.53
N ASP A 227 7.84 -21.95 -14.15
CA ASP A 227 6.46 -21.60 -13.78
C ASP A 227 6.25 -20.10 -14.01
N TRP A 228 5.02 -19.65 -14.17
CA TRP A 228 4.71 -18.23 -14.19
C TRP A 228 3.62 -17.88 -13.19
N PHE A 229 3.48 -16.61 -12.86
CA PHE A 229 2.48 -16.13 -11.91
C PHE A 229 2.05 -14.71 -12.25
N ALA A 230 0.84 -14.34 -11.84
CA ALA A 230 0.37 -12.97 -11.90
C ALA A 230 0.79 -12.21 -10.62
N THR A 231 1.26 -10.98 -10.77
CA THR A 231 1.43 -10.05 -9.64
C THR A 231 0.11 -9.40 -9.27
N GLN A 232 -0.06 -8.92 -8.03
CA GLN A 232 -1.26 -8.22 -7.55
C GLN A 232 -1.59 -6.96 -8.35
N SER A 233 -2.85 -6.55 -8.21
CA SER A 233 -3.30 -5.24 -8.70
C SER A 233 -2.56 -4.09 -8.05
N GLY A 234 -2.41 -3.00 -8.80
CA GLY A 234 -1.82 -1.77 -8.32
C GLY A 234 -2.92 -0.82 -7.86
N ALA A 235 -3.02 0.33 -8.52
CA ALA A 235 -3.99 1.35 -8.20
C ALA A 235 -5.43 1.06 -8.66
N ASP A 236 -5.71 -0.11 -9.26
CA ASP A 236 -6.98 -0.46 -9.91
C ASP A 236 -8.22 -0.16 -9.05
N VAL A 237 -8.17 -0.55 -7.77
CA VAL A 237 -9.25 -0.32 -6.80
C VAL A 237 -9.46 1.18 -6.55
N LEU A 238 -8.38 1.94 -6.35
CA LEU A 238 -8.44 3.38 -6.09
C LEU A 238 -8.86 4.17 -7.33
N LEU A 239 -8.48 3.70 -8.52
CA LEU A 239 -8.95 4.25 -9.80
C LEU A 239 -10.45 3.99 -10.00
N ALA A 240 -10.95 2.82 -9.62
CA ALA A 240 -12.39 2.54 -9.63
C ALA A 240 -13.15 3.43 -8.63
N VAL A 241 -12.61 3.64 -7.42
CA VAL A 241 -13.17 4.60 -6.44
C VAL A 241 -13.20 6.01 -7.01
N LYS A 242 -12.12 6.47 -7.63
CA LYS A 242 -12.06 7.78 -8.31
C LYS A 242 -13.11 7.89 -9.43
N GLY A 243 -13.21 6.88 -10.28
CA GLY A 243 -14.20 6.83 -11.37
C GLY A 243 -15.64 6.83 -10.84
N ALA A 244 -15.91 6.13 -9.74
CA ALA A 244 -17.21 6.16 -9.09
C ALA A 244 -17.53 7.53 -8.47
N ALA A 245 -16.55 8.18 -7.83
CA ALA A 245 -16.68 9.55 -7.33
C ALA A 245 -17.00 10.55 -8.45
N ALA A 246 -16.33 10.44 -9.61
CA ALA A 246 -16.63 11.23 -10.80
C ALA A 246 -18.07 11.03 -11.30
N LYS A 247 -18.54 9.77 -11.31
CA LYS A 247 -19.93 9.45 -11.67
C LYS A 247 -20.93 10.06 -10.67
N VAL A 248 -20.66 10.03 -9.37
CA VAL A 248 -21.53 10.69 -8.38
C VAL A 248 -21.61 12.20 -8.64
N ALA A 249 -20.48 12.84 -8.94
CA ALA A 249 -20.45 14.27 -9.26
C ALA A 249 -21.28 14.60 -10.51
N GLN A 250 -21.21 13.77 -11.56
CA GLN A 250 -22.00 13.93 -12.79
C GLN A 250 -23.51 13.68 -12.56
N ASN A 251 -23.87 12.91 -11.55
CA ASN A 251 -25.24 12.51 -11.27
C ASN A 251 -25.90 13.35 -10.16
N GLY A 252 -25.45 14.58 -9.92
CA GLY A 252 -26.09 15.48 -8.95
C GLY A 252 -25.79 15.15 -7.50
N LEU A 253 -24.62 14.54 -7.23
CA LEU A 253 -24.05 14.38 -5.89
C LEU A 253 -24.85 13.47 -4.95
N ASP A 254 -25.65 12.56 -5.50
CA ASP A 254 -26.28 11.48 -4.74
C ASP A 254 -25.50 10.18 -4.95
N ALA A 255 -24.86 9.67 -3.90
CA ALA A 255 -24.07 8.44 -3.97
C ALA A 255 -24.93 7.21 -4.31
N ALA A 256 -26.22 7.22 -3.96
CA ALA A 256 -27.14 6.13 -4.27
C ALA A 256 -27.42 6.01 -5.78
N LYS A 257 -27.15 7.05 -6.59
CA LYS A 257 -27.26 6.93 -8.06
C LYS A 257 -26.17 6.06 -8.68
N VAL A 258 -25.08 5.82 -7.96
CA VAL A 258 -24.03 4.88 -8.36
C VAL A 258 -24.19 3.56 -7.61
N TRP A 259 -24.32 3.59 -6.28
CA TRP A 259 -24.36 2.37 -5.47
C TRP A 259 -25.74 1.73 -5.30
N LYS A 260 -26.81 2.38 -5.78
CA LYS A 260 -28.24 2.05 -5.58
C LYS A 260 -28.69 2.20 -4.12
N GLN A 261 -27.90 1.71 -3.16
CA GLN A 261 -28.09 1.91 -1.72
C GLN A 261 -26.77 1.75 -0.95
N ASP A 262 -26.74 2.19 0.31
CA ASP A 262 -25.66 1.84 1.25
C ASP A 262 -25.98 0.55 2.05
N ALA A 263 -25.06 0.12 2.91
CA ALA A 263 -25.24 -1.05 3.76
C ALA A 263 -26.36 -0.91 4.81
N LYS A 264 -26.89 0.31 5.01
CA LYS A 264 -28.04 0.60 5.89
C LYS A 264 -29.37 0.55 5.13
N GLY A 265 -29.35 0.34 3.81
CA GLY A 265 -30.53 0.29 2.96
C GLY A 265 -31.04 1.67 2.51
N ASN A 266 -30.24 2.72 2.69
CA ASN A 266 -30.60 4.06 2.23
C ASN A 266 -30.48 4.15 0.70
N THR A 267 -31.58 4.45 0.01
CA THR A 267 -31.63 4.57 -1.46
C THR A 267 -31.51 6.00 -1.97
N SER A 268 -31.25 6.98 -1.08
CA SER A 268 -30.88 8.35 -1.44
C SER A 268 -29.86 8.88 -0.43
N LEU A 269 -28.73 9.36 -0.96
CA LEU A 269 -27.55 9.80 -0.21
C LEU A 269 -27.03 11.13 -0.80
N PRO A 270 -27.82 12.22 -0.73
CA PRO A 270 -27.50 13.48 -1.40
C PRO A 270 -26.40 14.27 -0.70
N GLY A 271 -25.69 15.08 -1.51
CA GLY A 271 -24.62 15.96 -1.06
C GLY A 271 -23.31 15.22 -0.81
N ALA A 272 -23.10 14.04 -1.38
CA ALA A 272 -21.79 13.41 -1.38
C ALA A 272 -20.76 14.34 -2.03
N TYR A 273 -19.56 14.42 -1.46
CA TYR A 273 -18.46 15.30 -1.87
C TYR A 273 -18.75 16.80 -1.75
N THR A 274 -19.67 17.23 -0.87
CA THR A 274 -19.86 18.66 -0.58
C THR A 274 -19.24 19.07 0.75
N ILE A 275 -18.68 20.28 0.78
CA ILE A 275 -18.27 20.97 2.00
C ILE A 275 -19.51 21.68 2.58
N ASN A 276 -19.83 21.42 3.85
CA ASN A 276 -21.04 21.91 4.49
C ASN A 276 -20.74 22.48 5.89
N GLY A 277 -21.63 23.38 6.34
CA GLY A 277 -21.65 23.85 7.71
C GLY A 277 -20.41 24.63 8.12
N LEU A 278 -19.72 25.28 7.18
CA LEU A 278 -18.63 26.20 7.50
C LEU A 278 -19.16 27.32 8.39
N ASN A 279 -18.54 27.52 9.55
CA ASN A 279 -18.79 28.70 10.38
C ASN A 279 -18.24 29.98 9.71
N GLY A 280 -18.44 31.14 10.35
CA GLY A 280 -17.92 32.43 9.84
C GLY A 280 -16.39 32.63 9.96
N GLY A 281 -15.64 31.61 10.37
CA GLY A 281 -14.22 31.69 10.68
C GLY A 281 -13.96 32.30 12.07
N VAL A 282 -13.19 31.59 12.90
CA VAL A 282 -12.77 32.02 14.25
C VAL A 282 -11.30 32.47 14.20
N PRO A 283 -10.88 33.52 14.92
CA PRO A 283 -9.46 33.90 14.97
C PRO A 283 -8.55 32.72 15.38
N PHE A 284 -7.39 32.58 14.72
CA PHE A 284 -6.49 31.43 14.89
C PHE A 284 -6.19 31.06 16.34
N LEU A 285 -5.68 32.00 17.14
CA LEU A 285 -5.33 31.73 18.54
C LEU A 285 -6.55 31.45 19.42
N THR A 286 -7.71 32.02 19.08
CA THR A 286 -8.96 31.75 19.80
C THR A 286 -9.45 30.33 19.53
N GLN A 287 -9.43 29.90 18.27
CA GLN A 287 -9.82 28.54 17.92
C GLN A 287 -8.82 27.52 18.50
N LEU A 288 -7.51 27.78 18.42
CA LEU A 288 -6.45 26.94 19.00
C LEU A 288 -6.73 26.63 20.49
N ALA A 289 -7.02 27.66 21.29
CA ALA A 289 -7.31 27.48 22.71
C ALA A 289 -8.52 26.57 22.98
N GLY A 290 -9.50 26.59 22.06
CA GLY A 290 -10.73 25.82 22.11
C GLY A 290 -10.69 24.45 21.43
N GLU A 291 -9.56 24.01 20.86
CA GLU A 291 -9.49 22.70 20.22
C GLU A 291 -9.63 21.56 21.25
N PRO A 292 -10.62 20.65 21.10
CA PRO A 292 -10.93 19.65 22.12
C PRO A 292 -10.03 18.41 22.09
N PHE A 293 -9.49 18.06 20.92
CA PHE A 293 -8.64 16.87 20.74
C PHE A 293 -7.15 17.16 20.88
N LEU A 294 -6.75 18.44 20.87
CA LEU A 294 -5.36 18.84 20.99
C LEU A 294 -4.96 18.91 22.48
N PRO A 295 -3.92 18.17 22.91
CA PRO A 295 -3.42 18.21 24.29
C PRO A 295 -3.08 19.62 24.77
N GLN A 296 -3.27 19.89 26.06
CA GLN A 296 -3.10 21.25 26.61
C GLN A 296 -1.65 21.75 26.50
N ASP A 297 -0.68 20.88 26.75
CA ASP A 297 0.76 21.17 26.58
C ASP A 297 1.09 21.55 25.13
N GLN A 298 0.48 20.88 24.14
CA GLN A 298 0.64 21.24 22.73
C GLN A 298 -0.02 22.59 22.40
N LYS A 299 -1.20 22.88 22.96
CA LYS A 299 -1.85 24.19 22.82
C LYS A 299 -1.01 25.31 23.41
N ASP A 300 -0.42 25.09 24.58
CA ASP A 300 0.44 26.07 25.24
C ASP A 300 1.72 26.32 24.43
N ALA A 301 2.34 25.25 23.91
CA ALA A 301 3.53 25.35 23.05
C ALA A 301 3.23 26.12 21.74
N LEU A 302 2.13 25.83 21.06
CA LEU A 302 1.71 26.53 19.85
C LEU A 302 1.33 27.99 20.14
N THR A 303 0.69 28.25 21.28
CA THR A 303 0.36 29.62 21.71
C THR A 303 1.63 30.43 21.98
N ALA A 304 2.65 29.81 22.59
CA ALA A 304 3.95 30.43 22.78
C ALA A 304 4.68 30.69 21.45
N ALA A 305 4.61 29.74 20.51
CA ALA A 305 5.27 29.84 19.21
C ALA A 305 4.66 30.91 18.28
N PHE A 306 3.36 31.21 18.43
CA PHE A 306 2.62 32.14 17.56
C PHE A 306 2.02 33.35 18.28
N GLY A 307 2.31 33.49 19.58
CA GLY A 307 1.83 34.58 20.43
C GLY A 307 2.51 35.93 20.14
N SER A 308 2.13 36.96 20.90
CA SER A 308 2.65 38.32 20.72
C SER A 308 4.18 38.37 20.74
N GLY A 309 4.79 39.08 19.79
CA GLY A 309 6.25 39.23 19.68
C GLY A 309 6.97 38.13 18.88
N THR A 310 6.25 37.13 18.36
CA THR A 310 6.84 36.08 17.52
C THR A 310 6.77 36.43 16.02
N PRO A 311 7.67 35.88 15.16
CA PRO A 311 7.72 36.22 13.73
C PRO A 311 6.41 35.97 12.97
N LEU A 312 5.66 34.93 13.32
CA LEU A 312 4.40 34.56 12.65
C LEU A 312 3.15 35.16 13.31
N ASN A 313 3.28 35.97 14.38
CA ASN A 313 2.12 36.54 15.07
C ASN A 313 1.24 37.40 14.15
N GLY A 314 1.84 38.19 13.26
CA GLY A 314 1.09 39.00 12.29
C GLY A 314 0.23 38.13 11.37
N VAL A 315 0.77 37.00 10.90
CA VAL A 315 0.03 36.01 10.09
C VAL A 315 -1.07 35.35 10.93
N ALA A 316 -0.79 35.01 12.20
CA ALA A 316 -1.77 34.45 13.12
C ALA A 316 -2.97 35.38 13.36
N GLN A 317 -2.73 36.69 13.48
CA GLN A 317 -3.78 37.70 13.67
C GLN A 317 -4.70 37.84 12.44
N LEU A 318 -4.15 37.66 11.24
CA LEU A 318 -4.90 37.68 9.98
C LEU A 318 -5.64 36.35 9.72
N THR A 319 -5.13 35.24 10.26
CA THR A 319 -5.63 33.90 9.98
C THR A 319 -6.92 33.60 10.74
N LYS A 320 -7.90 33.09 9.98
CA LYS A 320 -9.15 32.50 10.48
C LYS A 320 -9.10 30.99 10.34
N VAL A 321 -9.72 30.31 11.29
CA VAL A 321 -9.95 28.87 11.27
C VAL A 321 -11.44 28.65 11.09
N TYR A 322 -11.79 28.05 9.96
CA TYR A 322 -13.15 27.65 9.64
C TYR A 322 -13.34 26.20 10.07
N THR A 323 -14.47 25.93 10.72
CA THR A 323 -14.89 24.59 11.10
C THR A 323 -16.12 24.20 10.31
N GLY A 324 -16.12 22.99 9.77
CA GLY A 324 -17.24 22.42 9.03
C GLY A 324 -17.03 20.93 8.77
N THR A 325 -17.73 20.40 7.78
CA THR A 325 -17.62 18.98 7.39
C THR A 325 -17.53 18.82 5.88
N VAL A 326 -16.93 17.72 5.42
CA VAL A 326 -17.06 17.22 4.06
C VAL A 326 -17.79 15.88 4.07
N LYS A 327 -18.78 15.72 3.19
CA LYS A 327 -19.50 14.45 3.07
C LYS A 327 -18.72 13.47 2.19
N LEU A 328 -18.28 12.34 2.73
CA LEU A 328 -17.44 11.36 2.03
C LEU A 328 -18.04 9.95 2.11
N PRO A 329 -18.08 9.20 0.99
CA PRO A 329 -18.36 7.77 1.02
C PRO A 329 -17.35 7.00 1.88
N TYR A 330 -17.88 6.09 2.69
CA TYR A 330 -17.13 5.26 3.61
C TYR A 330 -17.39 3.78 3.30
N PHE A 331 -16.32 3.01 3.15
CA PHE A 331 -16.35 1.62 2.69
C PHE A 331 -15.91 0.62 3.76
N LEU A 332 -15.19 1.08 4.79
CA LEU A 332 -14.86 0.24 5.94
C LEU A 332 -16.11 -0.10 6.73
N SER A 333 -16.10 -1.28 7.36
CA SER A 333 -17.16 -1.65 8.29
C SER A 333 -17.17 -0.72 9.51
N THR A 334 -18.36 -0.41 10.02
CA THR A 334 -18.54 0.40 11.24
C THR A 334 -19.26 -0.37 12.33
N PRO A 335 -19.07 0.01 13.61
CA PRO A 335 -19.84 -0.59 14.70
C PRO A 335 -21.35 -0.51 14.49
N SER A 336 -21.84 0.54 13.82
CA SER A 336 -23.27 0.70 13.51
C SER A 336 -23.82 -0.33 12.53
N VAL A 337 -22.97 -0.82 11.62
CA VAL A 337 -23.36 -1.82 10.60
C VAL A 337 -23.01 -3.24 11.07
N ALA A 338 -21.84 -3.44 11.67
CA ALA A 338 -21.39 -4.74 12.17
C ALA A 338 -22.00 -5.14 13.53
N GLY A 339 -22.59 -4.18 14.25
CA GLY A 339 -23.15 -4.34 15.60
C GLY A 339 -22.14 -4.17 16.73
N SER A 340 -20.83 -4.17 16.47
CA SER A 340 -19.79 -3.84 17.47
C SER A 340 -18.45 -3.49 16.82
N TRP A 341 -17.57 -2.83 17.58
CA TRP A 341 -16.18 -2.59 17.16
C TRP A 341 -15.40 -3.91 16.95
N ASP A 342 -15.60 -4.89 17.83
CA ASP A 342 -14.90 -6.17 17.74
C ASP A 342 -15.24 -6.97 16.48
N LYS A 343 -16.41 -6.72 15.87
CA LYS A 343 -16.78 -7.26 14.56
C LYS A 343 -16.33 -6.35 13.42
N ALA A 344 -16.50 -5.05 13.55
CA ALA A 344 -16.13 -4.09 12.50
C ALA A 344 -14.64 -4.19 12.14
N LYS A 345 -13.76 -4.31 13.15
CA LYS A 345 -12.31 -4.41 12.95
C LYS A 345 -11.82 -5.72 12.30
N THR A 346 -12.72 -6.67 12.01
CA THR A 346 -12.39 -7.95 11.37
C THR A 346 -12.94 -8.05 9.95
N GLN A 347 -13.67 -7.04 9.48
CA GLN A 347 -14.35 -7.05 8.19
C GLN A 347 -13.64 -6.11 7.21
N SER A 348 -13.01 -6.70 6.20
CA SER A 348 -12.38 -5.97 5.08
C SER A 348 -13.43 -5.39 4.13
N TRP A 349 -12.96 -4.55 3.21
CA TRP A 349 -13.76 -4.13 2.06
C TRP A 349 -14.22 -5.35 1.26
N HIS A 350 -15.45 -5.26 0.77
CA HIS A 350 -16.03 -6.21 -0.17
C HIS A 350 -16.37 -5.47 -1.47
N GLY A 351 -16.31 -6.17 -2.58
CA GLY A 351 -16.66 -5.64 -3.88
C GLY A 351 -18.17 -5.50 -4.08
N ALA A 352 -18.55 -4.45 -4.79
CA ALA A 352 -19.93 -4.09 -5.06
C ALA A 352 -20.55 -4.91 -6.20
N ILE A 353 -19.73 -5.55 -7.03
CA ILE A 353 -20.12 -6.34 -8.22
C ILE A 353 -19.64 -7.79 -8.08
N PRO A 354 -20.09 -8.74 -8.89
CA PRO A 354 -19.50 -10.08 -8.94
C PRO A 354 -18.14 -10.03 -9.65
N SER A 355 -17.22 -10.94 -9.33
CA SER A 355 -15.91 -11.01 -9.97
C SER A 355 -16.01 -11.07 -11.50
N LEU A 356 -15.35 -10.12 -12.16
CA LEU A 356 -15.19 -10.06 -13.62
C LEU A 356 -14.42 -11.27 -14.15
N TYR A 357 -13.53 -11.87 -13.34
CA TYR A 357 -12.83 -13.10 -13.70
C TYR A 357 -13.81 -14.28 -13.79
N ALA A 358 -14.70 -14.41 -12.80
CA ALA A 358 -15.73 -15.44 -12.75
C ALA A 358 -16.72 -15.27 -13.90
N ILE A 359 -17.14 -14.03 -14.16
CA ILE A 359 -18.02 -13.69 -15.29
C ILE A 359 -17.36 -14.06 -16.62
N ALA A 360 -16.09 -13.72 -16.82
CA ALA A 360 -15.37 -14.07 -18.04
C ALA A 360 -15.30 -15.59 -18.26
N ASN A 361 -15.06 -16.37 -17.20
CA ASN A 361 -15.04 -17.82 -17.27
C ASN A 361 -16.44 -18.39 -17.58
N ALA A 362 -17.48 -17.87 -16.94
CA ALA A 362 -18.86 -18.29 -17.19
C ALA A 362 -19.32 -17.97 -18.62
N LEU A 363 -18.94 -16.81 -19.15
CA LEU A 363 -19.22 -16.42 -20.54
C LEU A 363 -18.49 -17.35 -21.54
N LYS A 364 -17.21 -17.67 -21.29
CA LYS A 364 -16.45 -18.64 -22.09
C LYS A 364 -17.07 -20.04 -22.05
N ALA A 365 -17.63 -20.43 -20.90
CA ALA A 365 -18.32 -21.70 -20.72
C ALA A 365 -19.76 -21.73 -21.29
N GLY A 366 -20.30 -20.58 -21.71
CA GLY A 366 -21.69 -20.48 -22.17
C GLY A 366 -22.72 -20.69 -21.06
N ASP A 367 -22.42 -20.30 -19.82
CA ASP A 367 -23.31 -20.46 -18.67
C ASP A 367 -24.58 -19.61 -18.81
N SER A 368 -25.71 -20.28 -19.08
CA SER A 368 -27.00 -19.61 -19.32
C SER A 368 -27.56 -18.88 -18.10
N GLU A 369 -27.25 -19.33 -16.88
CA GLU A 369 -27.74 -18.68 -15.65
C GLU A 369 -27.04 -17.34 -15.45
N VAL A 370 -25.72 -17.32 -15.63
CA VAL A 370 -24.93 -16.09 -15.56
C VAL A 370 -25.31 -15.13 -16.70
N ILE A 371 -25.43 -15.62 -17.94
CA ILE A 371 -25.85 -14.80 -19.09
C ILE A 371 -27.23 -14.18 -18.83
N GLY A 372 -28.20 -14.96 -18.35
CA GLY A 372 -29.53 -14.47 -18.00
C GLY A 372 -29.50 -13.41 -16.89
N GLY A 373 -28.66 -13.61 -15.87
CA GLY A 373 -28.46 -12.64 -14.78
C GLY A 373 -27.83 -11.32 -15.24
N LEU A 374 -26.86 -11.37 -16.17
CA LEU A 374 -26.27 -10.17 -16.76
C LEU A 374 -27.33 -9.36 -17.55
N VAL A 375 -28.07 -10.01 -18.43
CA VAL A 375 -29.14 -9.37 -19.21
C VAL A 375 -30.21 -8.78 -18.29
N GLY A 376 -30.60 -9.52 -17.24
CA GLY A 376 -31.55 -9.04 -16.23
C GLY A 376 -31.07 -7.79 -15.47
N ALA A 377 -29.76 -7.62 -15.32
CA ALA A 377 -29.14 -6.41 -14.75
C ALA A 377 -28.93 -5.28 -15.77
N GLY A 378 -29.34 -5.46 -17.03
CA GLY A 378 -29.14 -4.49 -18.12
C GLY A 378 -27.72 -4.47 -18.68
N VAL A 379 -26.93 -5.52 -18.41
CA VAL A 379 -25.57 -5.68 -18.94
C VAL A 379 -25.62 -6.41 -20.29
N ASP A 380 -24.87 -5.93 -21.27
CA ASP A 380 -24.61 -6.65 -22.52
C ASP A 380 -23.47 -7.68 -22.31
N PRO A 381 -23.75 -8.99 -22.37
CA PRO A 381 -22.74 -10.01 -22.12
C PRO A 381 -21.59 -10.01 -23.14
N THR A 382 -21.87 -9.66 -24.41
CA THR A 382 -20.87 -9.67 -25.49
C THR A 382 -19.95 -8.46 -25.37
N LEU A 383 -20.53 -7.30 -25.10
CA LEU A 383 -19.77 -6.09 -24.81
C LEU A 383 -18.91 -6.28 -23.55
N LEU A 384 -19.48 -6.81 -22.47
CA LEU A 384 -18.74 -7.04 -21.24
C LEU A 384 -17.57 -8.01 -21.45
N ALA A 385 -17.75 -9.11 -22.19
CA ALA A 385 -16.66 -10.02 -22.53
C ALA A 385 -15.52 -9.30 -23.28
N THR A 386 -15.87 -8.45 -24.23
CA THR A 386 -14.92 -7.64 -25.01
C THR A 386 -14.17 -6.66 -24.10
N LEU A 387 -14.88 -5.97 -23.22
CA LEU A 387 -14.30 -4.98 -22.30
C LEU A 387 -13.40 -5.62 -21.22
N ILE A 388 -13.72 -6.83 -20.74
CA ILE A 388 -12.87 -7.56 -19.80
C ILE A 388 -11.54 -7.97 -20.46
N ALA A 389 -11.58 -8.32 -21.75
CA ALA A 389 -10.38 -8.70 -22.50
C ALA A 389 -9.51 -7.49 -22.88
N ASP A 390 -10.08 -6.29 -23.01
CA ASP A 390 -9.38 -5.09 -23.48
C ASP A 390 -9.02 -4.11 -22.35
N PRO A 391 -7.78 -4.15 -21.83
CA PRO A 391 -7.35 -3.26 -20.75
C PRO A 391 -7.31 -1.78 -21.16
N THR A 392 -7.36 -1.45 -22.46
CA THR A 392 -7.33 -0.05 -22.93
C THR A 392 -8.69 0.65 -22.74
N ARG A 393 -9.77 -0.12 -22.55
CA ARG A 393 -11.16 0.36 -22.44
C ARG A 393 -11.69 0.35 -21.01
N GLN A 394 -10.83 0.56 -20.02
CA GLN A 394 -11.16 0.45 -18.59
C GLN A 394 -12.33 1.35 -18.14
N SER A 395 -12.47 2.56 -18.71
CA SER A 395 -13.58 3.48 -18.36
C SER A 395 -14.94 2.95 -18.84
N GLU A 396 -14.96 2.33 -20.02
CA GLU A 396 -16.14 1.65 -20.55
C GLU A 396 -16.45 0.38 -19.74
N LEU A 397 -15.43 -0.41 -19.41
CA LEU A 397 -15.58 -1.59 -18.53
C LEU A 397 -16.20 -1.21 -17.19
N LEU A 398 -15.70 -0.15 -16.54
CA LEU A 398 -16.25 0.31 -15.26
C LEU A 398 -17.69 0.82 -15.40
N THR A 399 -18.07 1.35 -16.56
CA THR A 399 -19.45 1.78 -16.86
C THR A 399 -20.37 0.59 -17.01
N GLU A 400 -19.99 -0.40 -17.82
CA GLU A 400 -20.80 -1.59 -18.01
C GLU A 400 -20.88 -2.43 -16.73
N ALA A 401 -19.75 -2.67 -16.06
CA ALA A 401 -19.69 -3.41 -14.81
C ALA A 401 -20.46 -2.72 -13.68
N SER A 402 -20.55 -1.38 -13.64
CA SER A 402 -21.30 -0.66 -12.60
C SER A 402 -22.80 -0.98 -12.58
N LYS A 403 -23.38 -1.49 -13.67
CA LYS A 403 -24.77 -1.95 -13.69
C LYS A 403 -25.01 -3.14 -12.75
N LEU A 404 -23.97 -3.94 -12.50
CA LEU A 404 -23.96 -5.09 -11.59
C LEU A 404 -23.86 -4.72 -10.11
N ILE A 405 -23.79 -3.43 -9.76
CA ILE A 405 -23.73 -3.03 -8.36
C ILE A 405 -24.98 -3.54 -7.62
N GLY A 406 -24.78 -4.26 -6.52
CA GLY A 406 -25.86 -4.87 -5.74
C GLY A 406 -26.50 -6.10 -6.38
N VAL A 407 -25.95 -6.61 -7.49
CA VAL A 407 -26.42 -7.82 -8.17
C VAL A 407 -25.67 -9.05 -7.66
N THR A 408 -26.42 -10.12 -7.40
CA THR A 408 -25.87 -11.46 -7.15
C THR A 408 -26.15 -12.33 -8.37
N LEU A 409 -25.10 -12.61 -9.13
CA LEU A 409 -25.14 -13.61 -10.19
C LEU A 409 -24.98 -15.00 -9.57
N THR A 410 -25.64 -15.98 -10.18
CA THR A 410 -25.61 -17.37 -9.75
C THR A 410 -25.22 -18.29 -10.90
N SER A 411 -24.61 -19.42 -10.58
CA SER A 411 -24.27 -20.51 -11.50
C SER A 411 -24.54 -21.84 -10.80
N GLY A 412 -25.42 -22.66 -11.38
CA GLY A 412 -25.95 -23.86 -10.74
C GLY A 412 -26.69 -23.57 -9.44
N GLY A 413 -27.38 -22.43 -9.35
CA GLY A 413 -28.13 -22.00 -8.15
C GLY A 413 -27.27 -21.56 -6.96
N LYS A 414 -25.96 -21.38 -7.13
CA LYS A 414 -25.04 -20.87 -6.10
C LYS A 414 -24.50 -19.50 -6.51
N PRO A 415 -24.18 -18.59 -5.56
CA PRO A 415 -23.51 -17.34 -5.89
C PRO A 415 -22.23 -17.59 -6.70
N LEU A 416 -22.08 -16.88 -7.82
CA LEU A 416 -20.92 -16.98 -8.71
C LEU A 416 -19.62 -16.57 -8.00
N ASP A 417 -19.71 -15.52 -7.19
CA ASP A 417 -18.64 -14.97 -6.35
C ASP A 417 -19.26 -14.63 -4.98
N ALA A 418 -19.10 -15.55 -4.02
CA ALA A 418 -19.67 -15.42 -2.68
C ALA A 418 -18.85 -14.50 -1.78
N GLU A 419 -17.53 -14.49 -1.96
CA GLU A 419 -16.59 -13.78 -1.08
C GLU A 419 -16.46 -12.30 -1.45
N ARG A 420 -16.66 -11.93 -2.73
CA ARG A 420 -16.59 -10.54 -3.21
C ARG A 420 -15.26 -9.87 -2.84
N ASN A 421 -14.16 -10.59 -2.99
CA ASN A 421 -12.83 -10.10 -2.66
C ASN A 421 -12.46 -8.87 -3.51
N ILE A 422 -11.92 -7.83 -2.87
CA ILE A 422 -11.45 -6.62 -3.56
C ILE A 422 -10.11 -6.86 -4.27
N GLY A 423 -10.05 -6.49 -5.55
CA GLY A 423 -8.87 -6.56 -6.43
C GLY A 423 -9.24 -6.09 -7.84
N ARG A 424 -8.40 -6.29 -8.86
CA ARG A 424 -8.74 -5.87 -10.24
C ARG A 424 -10.01 -6.52 -10.79
N PHE A 425 -10.32 -7.73 -10.33
CA PHE A 425 -11.48 -8.49 -10.79
C PHE A 425 -12.78 -8.02 -10.14
N ASN A 426 -12.69 -7.28 -9.04
CA ASN A 426 -13.82 -6.66 -8.38
C ASN A 426 -13.34 -5.35 -7.73
N PRO A 427 -13.07 -4.31 -8.55
CA PRO A 427 -12.29 -3.16 -8.09
C PRO A 427 -13.12 -2.11 -7.35
N LEU A 428 -14.45 -2.17 -7.46
CA LEU A 428 -15.35 -1.18 -6.85
C LEU A 428 -15.81 -1.65 -5.46
N PRO A 429 -15.44 -0.96 -4.36
CA PRO A 429 -15.92 -1.32 -3.03
C PRO A 429 -17.41 -1.06 -2.84
N ALA A 430 -18.06 -1.92 -2.07
CA ALA A 430 -19.44 -1.75 -1.61
C ALA A 430 -19.54 -0.61 -0.60
N LEU A 431 -20.52 0.28 -0.80
CA LEU A 431 -20.73 1.45 0.05
C LEU A 431 -21.31 1.05 1.40
N THR A 432 -20.57 1.34 2.49
CA THR A 432 -21.08 1.11 3.85
C THR A 432 -22.03 2.24 4.26
N GLU A 433 -21.59 3.49 4.12
CA GLU A 433 -22.39 4.69 4.41
C GLU A 433 -21.72 5.94 3.81
N VAL A 434 -22.38 7.10 3.87
CA VAL A 434 -21.77 8.42 3.60
C VAL A 434 -21.62 9.17 4.93
N GLN A 435 -20.39 9.53 5.28
CA GLN A 435 -20.07 10.20 6.54
C GLN A 435 -19.87 11.69 6.35
N SER A 436 -20.31 12.49 7.33
CA SER A 436 -19.91 13.91 7.41
C SER A 436 -18.59 13.98 8.19
N VAL A 437 -17.49 14.08 7.48
CA VAL A 437 -16.13 14.08 8.03
C VAL A 437 -15.77 15.50 8.49
N PRO A 438 -15.44 15.70 9.78
CA PRO A 438 -15.02 17.00 10.27
C PRO A 438 -13.75 17.50 9.59
N MET A 439 -13.71 18.81 9.34
CA MET A 439 -12.57 19.48 8.72
C MET A 439 -12.23 20.81 9.40
N ARG A 440 -11.02 21.29 9.10
CA ARG A 440 -10.62 22.67 9.33
C ARG A 440 -10.12 23.30 8.03
N ILE A 441 -10.37 24.60 7.87
CA ILE A 441 -9.75 25.43 6.84
C ILE A 441 -9.05 26.61 7.53
N PHE A 442 -7.74 26.76 7.33
CA PHE A 442 -6.97 27.91 7.81
C PHE A 442 -6.80 28.87 6.63
N ALA A 443 -7.22 30.13 6.76
CA ALA A 443 -7.08 31.11 5.68
C ALA A 443 -6.89 32.54 6.22
N PRO A 444 -6.09 33.41 5.56
CA PRO A 444 -5.85 34.79 5.99
C PRO A 444 -6.96 35.77 5.53
N THR A 445 -8.20 35.30 5.44
CA THR A 445 -9.33 36.05 4.88
C THR A 445 -10.63 35.64 5.56
N THR A 446 -11.61 36.53 5.60
CA THR A 446 -13.00 36.22 5.97
C THR A 446 -13.85 35.79 4.78
N ASN A 447 -13.39 36.07 3.54
CA ASN A 447 -14.04 35.71 2.30
C ASN A 447 -13.24 34.61 1.58
N LEU A 448 -13.63 33.36 1.78
CA LEU A 448 -12.94 32.20 1.19
C LEU A 448 -12.90 32.22 -0.36
N SER A 449 -13.79 32.95 -1.04
CA SER A 449 -13.74 33.11 -2.51
C SER A 449 -12.49 33.86 -3.02
N THR A 450 -11.73 34.50 -2.12
CA THR A 450 -10.46 35.19 -2.46
C THR A 450 -9.23 34.29 -2.44
N VAL A 451 -9.36 33.04 -1.98
CA VAL A 451 -8.27 32.06 -1.94
C VAL A 451 -7.77 31.75 -3.35
N THR A 452 -6.46 31.80 -3.57
CA THR A 452 -5.82 31.48 -4.85
C THR A 452 -5.22 30.09 -4.86
N ASP A 453 -4.74 29.62 -3.71
CA ASP A 453 -4.03 28.36 -3.55
C ASP A 453 -4.56 27.60 -2.32
N VAL A 454 -4.76 26.30 -2.44
CA VAL A 454 -5.16 25.41 -1.35
C VAL A 454 -4.06 24.37 -1.13
N VAL A 455 -3.58 24.24 0.10
CA VAL A 455 -2.74 23.12 0.52
C VAL A 455 -3.62 22.14 1.28
N ILE A 456 -3.85 20.95 0.72
CA ILE A 456 -4.46 19.84 1.46
C ILE A 456 -3.37 19.19 2.29
N TYR A 457 -3.49 19.25 3.62
CA TYR A 457 -2.52 18.63 4.53
C TYR A 457 -3.09 17.36 5.18
N GLN A 458 -2.29 16.29 5.20
CA GLN A 458 -2.63 15.03 5.87
C GLN A 458 -1.61 14.68 6.96
N HIS A 459 -2.12 14.44 8.16
CA HIS A 459 -1.32 14.16 9.35
C HIS A 459 -0.76 12.73 9.38
N GLY A 460 0.27 12.49 10.21
CA GLY A 460 0.89 11.18 10.42
C GLY A 460 0.04 10.17 11.21
N VAL A 461 0.55 8.94 11.37
CA VAL A 461 -0.14 7.91 12.17
C VAL A 461 -0.19 8.35 13.63
N THR A 462 -1.24 7.96 14.36
CA THR A 462 -1.46 8.31 15.78
C THR A 462 -1.68 9.81 16.07
N SER A 463 -1.68 10.63 15.04
CA SER A 463 -1.82 12.09 15.07
C SER A 463 -3.27 12.51 14.77
N ILE A 464 -3.52 13.82 14.71
CA ILE A 464 -4.84 14.43 14.47
C ILE A 464 -4.73 15.63 13.52
N LYS A 465 -5.83 16.01 12.88
CA LYS A 465 -5.90 17.17 11.97
C LYS A 465 -5.52 18.49 12.62
N GLU A 466 -5.74 18.65 13.93
CA GLU A 466 -5.34 19.84 14.70
C GLU A 466 -3.82 20.02 14.76
N ASN A 467 -3.01 19.02 14.44
CA ASN A 467 -1.57 19.22 14.32
C ASN A 467 -1.18 20.12 13.14
N ALA A 468 -2.12 20.43 12.24
CA ALA A 468 -1.94 21.43 11.19
C ALA A 468 -1.70 22.85 11.71
N TYR A 469 -2.10 23.18 12.94
CA TYR A 469 -1.78 24.49 13.55
C TYR A 469 -0.27 24.76 13.56
N ALA A 470 0.53 23.71 13.65
CA ALA A 470 1.99 23.82 13.76
C ALA A 470 2.68 24.26 12.45
N LEU A 471 2.02 24.11 11.30
CA LEU A 471 2.58 24.46 9.99
C LEU A 471 1.71 25.43 9.18
N ALA A 472 0.43 25.61 9.51
CA ALA A 472 -0.50 26.40 8.68
C ALA A 472 0.00 27.83 8.44
N LEU A 473 0.54 28.48 9.48
CA LEU A 473 0.98 29.87 9.39
C LEU A 473 2.21 30.07 8.51
N SER A 474 3.14 29.11 8.42
CA SER A 474 4.30 29.22 7.52
C SER A 474 3.87 29.12 6.06
N GLN A 475 2.93 28.22 5.75
CA GLN A 475 2.37 28.08 4.40
C GLN A 475 1.58 29.33 3.99
N ILE A 476 0.74 29.85 4.90
CA ILE A 476 -0.03 31.08 4.67
C ILE A 476 0.90 32.29 4.52
N GLY A 477 1.87 32.43 5.41
CA GLY A 477 2.82 33.54 5.42
C GLY A 477 3.66 33.62 4.15
N ALA A 478 4.07 32.47 3.60
CA ALA A 478 4.80 32.43 2.34
C ALA A 478 3.98 32.98 1.16
N GLY A 479 2.67 32.71 1.12
CA GLY A 479 1.78 33.28 0.10
C GLY A 479 1.59 34.78 0.23
N LEU A 480 1.46 35.27 1.47
CA LEU A 480 1.30 36.69 1.77
C LEU A 480 2.55 37.54 1.49
N ASN A 481 3.69 36.92 1.18
CA ASN A 481 4.88 37.64 0.77
C ASN A 481 4.54 38.55 -0.44
N PRO A 482 4.85 39.87 -0.41
CA PRO A 482 4.49 40.78 -1.49
C PRO A 482 5.02 40.39 -2.87
N SER A 483 6.12 39.63 -2.92
CA SER A 483 6.72 39.14 -4.18
C SER A 483 6.00 37.91 -4.74
N VAL A 484 5.21 37.22 -3.91
CA VAL A 484 4.42 36.02 -4.25
C VAL A 484 2.96 36.41 -4.50
N ASN A 485 2.38 37.21 -3.61
CA ASN A 485 1.02 37.77 -3.69
C ASN A 485 -0.08 36.70 -3.91
N LYS A 486 -0.08 35.67 -3.07
CA LYS A 486 -1.06 34.57 -3.07
C LYS A 486 -1.86 34.55 -1.78
N VAL A 487 -3.12 34.12 -1.86
CA VAL A 487 -3.99 33.87 -0.70
C VAL A 487 -4.10 32.36 -0.51
N VAL A 488 -3.31 31.84 0.42
CA VAL A 488 -3.22 30.40 0.67
C VAL A 488 -4.23 29.99 1.74
N ALA A 489 -4.93 28.88 1.51
CA ALA A 489 -5.70 28.18 2.52
C ALA A 489 -5.14 26.78 2.78
N VAL A 490 -5.11 26.35 4.05
CA VAL A 490 -4.74 24.97 4.42
C VAL A 490 -5.99 24.20 4.82
N VAL A 491 -6.26 23.06 4.18
CA VAL A 491 -7.47 22.24 4.40
C VAL A 491 -7.07 20.87 4.95
N VAL A 492 -7.72 20.44 6.04
CA VAL A 492 -7.33 19.23 6.77
C VAL A 492 -8.51 18.41 7.26
N ILE A 493 -8.33 17.09 7.24
CA ILE A 493 -9.25 16.08 7.80
C ILE A 493 -8.46 15.03 8.58
N ASP A 494 -9.14 14.30 9.46
CA ASP A 494 -8.55 13.14 10.14
C ASP A 494 -8.50 11.92 9.21
N HIS A 495 -7.47 11.08 9.35
CA HIS A 495 -7.49 9.70 8.86
C HIS A 495 -8.66 8.92 9.48
N PRO A 496 -9.17 7.85 8.84
CA PRO A 496 -10.14 6.98 9.49
C PRO A 496 -9.55 6.45 10.81
N LEU A 497 -10.39 6.30 11.83
CA LEU A 497 -10.00 5.84 13.16
C LEU A 497 -9.02 6.75 13.92
N HIS A 498 -8.81 8.00 13.47
CA HIS A 498 -8.01 9.02 14.16
C HIS A 498 -8.90 10.20 14.59
N GLY A 499 -8.46 10.96 15.59
CA GLY A 499 -9.14 12.18 16.03
C GLY A 499 -10.66 12.02 16.16
N GLU A 500 -11.41 12.91 15.51
CA GLU A 500 -12.89 12.91 15.52
C GLU A 500 -13.52 11.77 14.70
N ARG A 501 -12.72 11.00 13.98
CA ARG A 501 -13.15 9.84 13.19
C ARG A 501 -12.89 8.51 13.88
N GLY A 502 -12.31 8.53 15.07
CA GLY A 502 -12.38 7.38 15.97
C GLY A 502 -13.82 7.24 16.49
N PHE A 503 -14.31 6.01 16.61
CA PHE A 503 -15.65 5.74 17.15
C PHE A 503 -15.72 5.93 18.68
N ALA A 504 -15.01 6.93 19.24
CA ALA A 504 -15.01 7.24 20.68
C ALA A 504 -16.42 7.49 21.22
N LEU A 505 -17.33 7.97 20.35
CA LEU A 505 -18.76 8.14 20.59
C LEU A 505 -19.50 6.81 20.89
N SER A 506 -18.87 5.66 20.68
CA SER A 506 -19.36 4.35 21.18
C SER A 506 -19.00 4.09 22.65
N GLY A 507 -18.49 5.10 23.37
CA GLY A 507 -18.15 5.04 24.79
C GLY A 507 -16.76 4.48 25.11
N SER A 508 -15.83 4.40 24.15
CA SER A 508 -14.48 3.88 24.39
C SER A 508 -13.42 4.43 23.43
N MET A 509 -12.25 4.80 23.98
CA MET A 509 -11.05 5.18 23.21
C MET A 509 -10.36 4.00 22.50
N ALA A 510 -10.83 2.76 22.70
CA ALA A 510 -10.26 1.56 22.07
C ALA A 510 -10.37 1.56 20.53
N THR A 511 -11.21 2.44 19.97
CA THR A 511 -11.45 2.61 18.54
C THR A 511 -10.60 3.73 17.91
N VAL A 512 -9.86 4.47 18.74
CA VAL A 512 -9.08 5.65 18.32
C VAL A 512 -7.60 5.29 18.26
N THR A 513 -6.99 5.63 17.15
CA THR A 513 -5.56 5.45 16.90
C THR A 513 -4.79 6.59 17.55
N THR A 514 -3.96 6.27 18.54
CA THR A 514 -3.14 7.21 19.30
C THR A 514 -1.76 6.62 19.54
N SER A 515 -0.81 7.41 20.06
CA SER A 515 0.55 6.90 20.33
C SER A 515 0.53 5.75 21.34
N ALA A 516 -0.41 5.80 22.29
CA ALA A 516 -0.64 4.73 23.27
C ALA A 516 -1.40 3.52 22.68
N ASN A 517 -2.16 3.70 21.60
CA ASN A 517 -2.93 2.64 20.95
C ASN A 517 -2.91 2.78 19.42
N PRO A 518 -1.82 2.39 18.74
CA PRO A 518 -1.71 2.50 17.28
C PRO A 518 -2.46 1.40 16.52
N THR A 519 -2.94 0.37 17.23
CA THR A 519 -3.47 -0.86 16.64
C THR A 519 -4.84 -0.75 15.94
N PRO A 520 -5.74 0.22 16.22
CA PRO A 520 -7.01 0.32 15.49
C PRO A 520 -6.80 0.55 13.99
N TYR A 521 -5.88 1.44 13.61
CA TYR A 521 -5.54 1.68 12.21
C TYR A 521 -4.57 0.64 11.65
N LEU A 522 -3.49 0.29 12.37
CA LEU A 522 -2.50 -0.66 11.86
C LEU A 522 -3.03 -2.10 11.75
N ASN A 523 -4.04 -2.44 12.56
CA ASN A 523 -4.75 -3.72 12.59
C ASN A 523 -3.87 -4.96 12.34
N LEU A 524 -2.86 -5.14 13.20
CA LEU A 524 -1.84 -6.19 13.08
C LEU A 524 -2.41 -7.62 13.04
N GLY A 525 -3.64 -7.80 13.54
CA GLY A 525 -4.35 -9.07 13.57
C GLY A 525 -5.23 -9.34 12.35
N TYR A 526 -5.61 -8.34 11.56
CA TYR A 526 -6.43 -8.50 10.35
C TYR A 526 -5.84 -7.65 9.22
N LEU A 527 -4.87 -8.23 8.53
CA LEU A 527 -4.04 -7.53 7.53
C LEU A 527 -4.85 -6.97 6.34
N THR A 528 -5.95 -7.62 5.97
CA THR A 528 -6.86 -7.11 4.93
C THR A 528 -7.53 -5.81 5.35
N VAL A 529 -7.89 -5.66 6.62
CA VAL A 529 -8.44 -4.41 7.17
C VAL A 529 -7.35 -3.34 7.27
N ALA A 530 -6.11 -3.71 7.62
CA ALA A 530 -4.98 -2.78 7.61
C ALA A 530 -4.74 -2.19 6.21
N ARG A 531 -4.76 -3.03 5.17
CA ARG A 531 -4.72 -2.62 3.75
C ARG A 531 -5.87 -1.68 3.43
N ASP A 532 -7.08 -2.00 3.88
CA ASP A 532 -8.27 -1.23 3.53
C ASP A 532 -8.37 0.09 4.30
N ASN A 533 -7.75 0.20 5.49
CA ASN A 533 -7.58 1.47 6.20
C ASN A 533 -6.72 2.47 5.39
N LEU A 534 -5.66 1.97 4.74
CA LEU A 534 -4.85 2.77 3.81
C LEU A 534 -5.67 3.17 2.59
N LYS A 535 -6.43 2.25 1.99
CA LYS A 535 -7.29 2.55 0.83
C LYS A 535 -8.39 3.55 1.18
N GLN A 536 -9.01 3.45 2.36
CA GLN A 536 -10.00 4.42 2.84
C GLN A 536 -9.38 5.81 3.02
N SER A 537 -8.18 5.91 3.58
CA SER A 537 -7.46 7.18 3.70
C SER A 537 -7.27 7.86 2.34
N VAL A 538 -6.86 7.09 1.32
CA VAL A 538 -6.70 7.62 -0.04
C VAL A 538 -8.05 7.96 -0.68
N ALA A 539 -9.09 7.14 -0.46
CA ALA A 539 -10.44 7.42 -0.94
C ALA A 539 -11.01 8.71 -0.34
N ASP A 540 -10.78 8.95 0.95
CA ASP A 540 -11.20 10.16 1.65
C ASP A 540 -10.47 11.39 1.10
N LEU A 541 -9.17 11.28 0.84
CA LEU A 541 -8.38 12.35 0.24
C LEU A 541 -8.77 12.66 -1.21
N LEU A 542 -9.07 11.63 -2.02
CA LEU A 542 -9.64 11.80 -3.36
C LEU A 542 -10.99 12.52 -3.28
N GLY A 543 -11.84 12.13 -2.35
CA GLY A 543 -13.14 12.76 -2.13
C GLY A 543 -13.02 14.19 -1.61
N LEU A 544 -12.07 14.48 -0.72
CA LEU A 544 -11.76 15.83 -0.25
C LEU A 544 -11.27 16.72 -1.40
N ARG A 545 -10.37 16.21 -2.24
CA ARG A 545 -9.88 16.95 -3.41
C ARG A 545 -11.02 17.26 -4.39
N LEU A 546 -11.90 16.28 -4.67
CA LEU A 546 -13.11 16.49 -5.46
C LEU A 546 -14.01 17.57 -4.83
N ALA A 547 -14.24 17.49 -3.52
CA ALA A 547 -15.07 18.45 -2.80
C ALA A 547 -14.51 19.87 -2.85
N VAL A 548 -13.19 20.05 -2.74
CA VAL A 548 -12.51 21.35 -2.95
C VAL A 548 -12.71 21.85 -4.37
N GLY A 549 -12.62 20.98 -5.39
CA GLY A 549 -12.87 21.35 -6.79
C GLY A 549 -14.31 21.79 -7.05
N LEU A 550 -15.28 21.08 -6.48
CA LEU A 550 -16.70 21.44 -6.56
C LEU A 550 -17.01 22.73 -5.80
N ALA A 551 -16.43 22.90 -4.61
CA ALA A 551 -16.54 24.11 -3.82
C ALA A 551 -15.95 25.32 -4.56
N ASN A 552 -14.82 25.16 -5.25
CA ASN A 552 -14.27 26.20 -6.12
C ASN A 552 -15.20 26.53 -7.28
N SER A 553 -15.74 25.52 -7.96
CA SER A 553 -16.71 25.73 -9.05
C SER A 553 -17.96 26.51 -8.59
N GLY A 554 -18.32 26.39 -7.30
CA GLY A 554 -19.40 27.14 -6.66
C GLY A 554 -19.00 28.45 -5.98
N ASN A 555 -17.77 28.95 -6.15
CA ASN A 555 -17.21 30.12 -5.45
C ASN A 555 -17.24 30.03 -3.90
N VAL A 556 -17.30 28.82 -3.34
CA VAL A 556 -17.22 28.61 -1.89
C VAL A 556 -15.78 28.79 -1.40
N ILE A 557 -14.80 28.33 -2.19
CA ILE A 557 -13.38 28.53 -1.92
C ILE A 557 -12.64 28.88 -3.22
N GLY A 558 -12.01 30.05 -3.24
CA GLY A 558 -11.45 30.67 -4.43
C GLY A 558 -12.49 31.07 -5.47
N SER A 559 -12.04 31.83 -6.47
CA SER A 559 -12.87 32.18 -7.63
C SER A 559 -13.02 30.98 -8.56
N ALA A 560 -14.22 30.75 -9.09
CA ALA A 560 -14.54 29.57 -9.88
C ALA A 560 -13.58 29.33 -11.05
N GLY A 561 -13.02 28.12 -11.10
CA GLY A 561 -12.08 27.67 -12.13
C GLY A 561 -10.65 28.20 -11.97
N ASN A 562 -10.38 29.00 -10.94
CA ASN A 562 -9.09 29.67 -10.74
C ASN A 562 -8.59 29.43 -9.31
N ILE A 563 -8.25 28.16 -9.03
CA ILE A 563 -7.59 27.74 -7.79
C ILE A 563 -6.46 26.77 -8.11
N LYS A 564 -5.35 26.91 -7.40
CA LYS A 564 -4.25 25.94 -7.39
C LYS A 564 -4.39 25.03 -6.18
N VAL A 565 -4.15 23.73 -6.36
CA VAL A 565 -4.27 22.77 -5.26
C VAL A 565 -3.00 21.97 -5.10
N HIS A 566 -2.41 22.06 -3.92
CA HIS A 566 -1.18 21.41 -3.51
C HIS A 566 -1.50 20.35 -2.46
N PHE A 567 -0.66 19.33 -2.36
CA PHE A 567 -0.73 18.33 -1.31
C PHE A 567 0.51 18.40 -0.42
N LEU A 568 0.33 18.27 0.89
CA LEU A 568 1.42 18.06 1.84
C LEU A 568 1.06 16.91 2.80
N GLY A 569 1.88 15.88 2.84
CA GLY A 569 1.71 14.77 3.78
C GLY A 569 2.91 14.66 4.71
N HIS A 570 2.68 14.23 5.95
CA HIS A 570 3.72 13.86 6.89
C HIS A 570 3.56 12.40 7.34
N SER A 571 4.65 11.61 7.34
CA SER A 571 4.65 10.23 7.83
C SER A 571 3.59 9.39 7.11
N LEU A 572 2.62 8.78 7.82
CA LEU A 572 1.47 8.10 7.21
C LEU A 572 0.70 9.00 6.21
N GLY A 573 0.59 10.29 6.47
CA GLY A 573 0.01 11.25 5.53
C GLY A 573 0.84 11.40 4.26
N ALA A 574 2.16 11.24 4.33
CA ALA A 574 3.04 11.18 3.16
C ALA A 574 2.97 9.81 2.45
N ILE A 575 2.84 8.70 3.19
CA ILE A 575 2.64 7.34 2.65
C ILE A 575 1.34 7.28 1.84
N THR A 576 0.22 7.68 2.45
CA THR A 576 -1.08 7.75 1.78
C THR A 576 -1.13 8.87 0.74
N GLY A 577 -0.35 9.94 0.94
CA GLY A 577 -0.16 11.03 0.00
C GLY A 577 0.51 10.60 -1.30
N ALA A 578 1.55 9.77 -1.24
CA ALA A 578 2.18 9.19 -2.43
C ALA A 578 1.17 8.35 -3.23
N ASN A 579 0.34 7.55 -2.54
CA ASN A 579 -0.75 6.81 -3.18
C ASN A 579 -1.80 7.75 -3.80
N LEU A 580 -2.19 8.81 -3.09
CA LEU A 580 -3.14 9.81 -3.59
C LEU A 580 -2.61 10.45 -4.88
N LEU A 581 -1.39 10.97 -4.86
CA LEU A 581 -0.79 11.67 -6.00
C LEU A 581 -0.60 10.74 -7.20
N ALA A 582 -0.31 9.46 -6.95
CA ALA A 582 -0.23 8.44 -7.98
C ALA A 582 -1.56 8.22 -8.72
N VAL A 583 -2.71 8.50 -8.09
CA VAL A 583 -4.05 8.22 -8.63
C VAL A 583 -4.79 9.49 -9.06
N ALA A 584 -4.68 10.56 -8.29
CA ALA A 584 -5.47 11.79 -8.43
C ALA A 584 -5.27 12.46 -9.79
N ASN A 585 -4.04 12.44 -10.35
CA ASN A 585 -3.73 13.05 -11.64
C ASN A 585 -3.88 12.11 -12.85
N GLN A 586 -4.24 10.84 -12.65
CA GLN A 586 -4.52 9.93 -13.77
C GLN A 586 -5.85 10.27 -14.44
N THR A 587 -5.98 10.03 -15.74
CA THR A 587 -7.26 10.34 -16.43
C THR A 587 -8.34 9.33 -16.08
N THR A 588 -9.58 9.81 -15.93
CA THR A 588 -10.81 9.00 -15.86
C THR A 588 -11.43 8.78 -17.25
N GLY A 589 -10.82 9.34 -18.30
CA GLY A 589 -11.41 9.48 -19.63
C GLY A 589 -12.35 10.68 -19.75
N ASN A 590 -12.53 11.49 -18.69
CA ASN A 590 -13.36 12.69 -18.69
C ASN A 590 -12.57 13.90 -18.16
N THR A 591 -12.30 14.86 -19.04
CA THR A 591 -11.46 16.03 -18.73
C THR A 591 -12.04 16.94 -17.65
N GLN A 592 -13.37 17.07 -17.57
CA GLN A 592 -14.03 17.88 -16.53
C GLN A 592 -13.89 17.22 -15.16
N ALA A 593 -14.09 15.91 -15.09
CA ALA A 593 -13.86 15.16 -13.85
C ALA A 593 -12.38 15.20 -13.46
N ASP A 594 -11.47 15.02 -14.41
CA ASP A 594 -10.02 15.03 -14.17
C ASP A 594 -9.55 16.37 -13.57
N ALA A 595 -10.10 17.50 -14.02
CA ALA A 595 -9.81 18.81 -13.46
C ALA A 595 -10.20 18.94 -11.98
N LEU A 596 -11.25 18.25 -11.54
CA LEU A 596 -11.71 18.26 -10.14
C LEU A 596 -10.81 17.45 -9.21
N PHE A 597 -10.00 16.52 -9.72
CA PHE A 597 -9.05 15.72 -8.93
C PHE A 597 -7.61 16.22 -9.00
N LYS A 598 -7.30 17.12 -9.93
CA LYS A 598 -5.92 17.50 -10.25
C LYS A 598 -5.20 18.19 -9.09
N PHE A 599 -4.02 17.70 -8.70
CA PHE A 599 -3.05 18.46 -7.91
C PHE A 599 -2.04 19.16 -8.82
N ASP A 600 -1.62 20.35 -8.44
CA ASP A 600 -0.57 21.12 -9.13
C ASP A 600 0.83 20.75 -8.63
N THR A 601 1.00 20.46 -7.33
CA THR A 601 2.27 20.00 -6.74
C THR A 601 2.04 19.07 -5.54
N GLY A 602 3.06 18.30 -5.16
CA GLY A 602 3.02 17.42 -3.98
C GLY A 602 4.24 17.56 -3.07
N GLY A 603 4.02 17.52 -1.76
CA GLY A 603 5.04 17.52 -0.71
C GLY A 603 4.94 16.28 0.16
N LEU A 604 6.04 15.55 0.34
CA LEU A 604 6.09 14.31 1.13
C LEU A 604 7.16 14.41 2.23
N ALA A 605 6.76 14.65 3.47
CA ALA A 605 7.68 14.74 4.60
C ALA A 605 7.83 13.39 5.31
N MET A 606 9.04 12.83 5.27
CA MET A 606 9.42 11.56 5.87
C MET A 606 8.49 10.40 5.44
N PRO A 607 8.29 10.17 4.13
CA PRO A 607 7.48 9.05 3.64
C PRO A 607 8.26 7.73 3.73
N GLY A 608 7.60 6.59 3.51
CA GLY A 608 8.28 5.30 3.40
C GLY A 608 7.45 4.27 2.61
N GLY A 609 8.14 3.34 1.98
CA GLY A 609 7.54 2.19 1.29
C GLY A 609 7.90 0.87 1.96
N GLY A 610 7.25 -0.22 1.55
CA GLY A 610 7.45 -1.52 2.20
C GLY A 610 7.00 -1.47 3.65
N ILE A 611 5.73 -1.15 3.88
CA ILE A 611 5.14 -0.80 5.17
C ILE A 611 5.41 -1.87 6.23
N ALA A 612 5.32 -3.16 5.92
CA ALA A 612 5.52 -4.21 6.93
C ALA A 612 6.97 -4.32 7.43
N PRO A 613 8.01 -4.46 6.57
CA PRO A 613 9.39 -4.41 7.05
C PRO A 613 9.72 -3.06 7.70
N LEU A 614 9.25 -1.94 7.14
CA LEU A 614 9.39 -0.60 7.72
C LEU A 614 8.89 -0.55 9.18
N LEU A 615 7.68 -1.06 9.44
CA LEU A 615 7.11 -1.06 10.78
C LEU A 615 7.85 -2.00 11.74
N LEU A 616 8.33 -3.15 11.26
CA LEU A 616 9.08 -4.11 12.07
C LEU A 616 10.48 -3.61 12.42
N ASP A 617 11.14 -2.88 11.52
CA ASP A 617 12.49 -2.35 11.69
C ASP A 617 12.51 -0.91 12.23
N SER A 618 11.34 -0.27 12.38
CA SER A 618 11.19 1.01 13.06
C SER A 618 11.68 0.95 14.51
N PRO A 619 12.61 1.82 14.95
CA PRO A 619 12.98 1.92 16.37
C PRO A 619 11.79 2.26 17.28
N SER A 620 10.85 3.09 16.81
CA SER A 620 9.68 3.53 17.59
C SER A 620 8.55 2.49 17.61
N PHE A 621 8.21 1.88 16.48
CA PHE A 621 7.08 0.95 16.38
C PHE A 621 7.48 -0.52 16.47
N GLY A 622 8.67 -0.87 16.01
CA GLY A 622 9.17 -2.23 15.90
C GLY A 622 9.07 -3.03 17.19
N PRO A 623 9.49 -2.50 18.36
CA PRO A 623 9.37 -3.23 19.62
C PRO A 623 7.93 -3.65 19.96
N THR A 624 6.97 -2.72 19.82
CA THR A 624 5.56 -2.97 20.12
C THR A 624 4.97 -3.99 19.16
N ILE A 625 5.31 -3.92 17.88
CA ILE A 625 4.80 -4.84 16.87
C ILE A 625 5.40 -6.23 17.05
N LYS A 626 6.74 -6.33 17.20
CA LYS A 626 7.46 -7.59 17.42
C LYS A 626 6.95 -8.32 18.67
N MET A 627 6.80 -7.60 19.78
CA MET A 627 6.21 -8.16 21.01
C MET A 627 4.78 -8.67 20.74
N SER A 628 3.95 -7.87 20.07
CA SER A 628 2.54 -8.21 19.81
C SER A 628 2.41 -9.47 18.95
N VAL A 629 3.18 -9.56 17.87
CA VAL A 629 3.20 -10.72 16.95
C VAL A 629 3.72 -11.97 17.68
N LEU A 630 4.85 -11.88 18.35
CA LEU A 630 5.49 -13.03 18.99
C LEU A 630 4.69 -13.58 20.17
N THR A 631 4.11 -12.72 21.01
CA THR A 631 3.30 -13.17 22.15
C THR A 631 1.90 -13.62 21.75
N ALA A 632 1.37 -13.16 20.60
CA ALA A 632 0.15 -13.70 20.03
C ALA A 632 0.37 -15.11 19.45
N GLY A 633 1.55 -15.36 18.88
CA GLY A 633 1.90 -16.65 18.27
C GLY A 633 2.43 -17.71 19.22
N SER A 634 2.98 -17.33 20.38
CA SER A 634 3.50 -18.28 21.36
C SER A 634 3.02 -17.98 22.78
N PRO A 635 2.13 -18.83 23.34
CA PRO A 635 1.77 -18.80 24.75
C PRO A 635 2.99 -18.93 25.67
N GLU A 636 4.00 -19.69 25.24
CA GLU A 636 5.24 -19.92 25.97
C GLU A 636 6.08 -18.64 26.06
N LEU A 637 6.28 -17.92 24.95
CA LEU A 637 6.94 -16.60 24.97
C LEU A 637 6.14 -15.59 25.79
N LYS A 638 4.81 -15.62 25.68
CA LYS A 638 3.95 -14.73 26.47
C LYS A 638 4.08 -14.96 27.96
N ALA A 639 4.04 -16.22 28.41
CA ALA A 639 4.21 -16.59 29.81
C ALA A 639 5.64 -16.31 30.30
N GLY A 640 6.65 -16.63 29.48
CA GLY A 640 8.05 -16.35 29.79
C GLY A 640 8.31 -14.86 29.99
N PHE A 641 7.76 -14.01 29.12
CA PHE A 641 7.91 -12.56 29.28
C PHE A 641 7.15 -12.03 30.49
N ALA A 642 5.95 -12.52 30.78
CA ALA A 642 5.21 -12.12 31.98
C ALA A 642 6.00 -12.39 33.28
N ALA A 643 6.83 -13.44 33.31
CA ALA A 643 7.75 -13.70 34.40
C ALA A 643 9.01 -12.81 34.38
N TYR A 644 9.49 -12.43 33.19
CA TYR A 644 10.66 -11.58 33.02
C TYR A 644 10.39 -10.08 33.25
N GLU A 645 9.14 -9.62 33.04
CA GLU A 645 8.78 -8.19 32.94
C GLU A 645 9.25 -7.35 34.14
N LEU A 646 9.31 -7.92 35.35
CA LEU A 646 9.82 -7.24 36.54
C LEU A 646 11.32 -6.89 36.48
N ASN A 647 12.07 -7.52 35.58
CA ASN A 647 13.50 -7.27 35.38
C ASN A 647 13.78 -6.24 34.27
N CYS A 648 12.74 -5.70 33.63
CA CYS A 648 12.89 -4.76 32.52
C CYS A 648 13.57 -3.47 32.95
N LYS A 649 14.60 -3.06 32.19
CA LYS A 649 15.30 -1.79 32.36
C LYS A 649 14.73 -0.69 31.47
N THR A 650 14.06 -1.08 30.39
CA THR A 650 13.41 -0.19 29.43
C THR A 650 11.89 -0.39 29.43
N VAL A 651 11.18 0.45 28.67
CA VAL A 651 9.72 0.31 28.48
C VAL A 651 9.39 -1.08 27.95
N LYS A 652 8.25 -1.63 28.39
CA LYS A 652 7.84 -3.03 28.21
C LYS A 652 8.17 -3.63 26.84
N ALA A 653 7.77 -2.97 25.76
CA ALA A 653 7.98 -3.48 24.41
C ALA A 653 9.47 -3.50 24.00
N THR A 654 10.23 -2.45 24.34
CA THR A 654 11.68 -2.39 24.13
C THR A 654 12.39 -3.45 24.93
N CYS A 655 12.00 -3.66 26.19
CA CYS A 655 12.53 -4.71 27.04
C CYS A 655 12.28 -6.10 26.44
N PHE A 656 11.08 -6.36 25.91
CA PHE A 656 10.76 -7.63 25.27
C PHE A 656 11.77 -7.97 24.16
N VAL A 657 12.04 -7.00 23.27
CA VAL A 657 12.90 -7.23 22.09
C VAL A 657 14.38 -7.18 22.43
N ASN A 658 14.82 -6.25 23.27
CA ASN A 658 16.24 -5.94 23.47
C ASN A 658 16.85 -6.58 24.74
N GLU A 659 16.02 -7.07 25.66
CA GLU A 659 16.48 -7.66 26.94
C GLU A 659 16.00 -9.10 27.09
N PHE A 660 14.69 -9.34 26.93
CA PHE A 660 14.09 -10.67 27.11
C PHE A 660 14.44 -11.64 25.97
N LEU A 661 14.14 -11.31 24.71
CA LEU A 661 14.42 -12.21 23.59
C LEU A 661 15.91 -12.63 23.52
N PRO A 662 16.89 -11.73 23.68
CA PRO A 662 18.30 -12.11 23.68
C PRO A 662 18.71 -13.00 24.87
N SER A 663 17.96 -12.97 25.97
CA SER A 663 18.20 -13.84 27.14
C SER A 663 17.76 -15.30 26.92
N LEU A 664 16.98 -15.58 25.87
CA LEU A 664 16.50 -16.92 25.55
C LEU A 664 17.57 -17.73 24.82
N ASN A 665 17.40 -19.05 24.75
CA ASN A 665 18.31 -19.91 23.98
C ASN A 665 18.21 -19.65 22.46
N ALA A 666 19.27 -20.03 21.73
CA ALA A 666 19.37 -19.80 20.28
C ALA A 666 18.22 -20.41 19.46
N THR A 667 17.70 -21.58 19.87
CA THR A 667 16.58 -22.24 19.18
C THR A 667 15.30 -21.41 19.27
N THR A 668 15.01 -20.87 20.46
CA THR A 668 13.84 -20.00 20.66
C THR A 668 13.99 -18.67 19.92
N GLN A 669 15.20 -18.10 19.91
CA GLN A 669 15.47 -16.90 19.12
C GLN A 669 15.27 -17.13 17.62
N ALA A 670 15.76 -18.25 17.09
CA ALA A 670 15.57 -18.62 15.69
C ALA A 670 14.08 -18.82 15.35
N ALA A 671 13.31 -19.48 16.22
CA ALA A 671 11.87 -19.64 16.02
C ALA A 671 11.10 -18.29 16.03
N ALA A 672 11.51 -17.35 16.90
CA ALA A 672 10.96 -16.00 16.91
C ALA A 672 11.28 -15.24 15.61
N ALA A 673 12.53 -15.31 15.13
CA ALA A 673 12.94 -14.71 13.87
C ALA A 673 12.13 -15.27 12.67
N THR A 674 11.95 -16.59 12.58
CA THR A 674 11.13 -17.23 11.55
C THR A 674 9.67 -16.78 11.61
N THR A 675 9.12 -16.61 12.80
CA THR A 675 7.75 -16.12 13.00
C THR A 675 7.60 -14.69 12.48
N LEU A 676 8.56 -13.80 12.82
CA LEU A 676 8.57 -12.42 12.35
C LEU A 676 8.75 -12.33 10.83
N GLN A 677 9.62 -13.16 10.23
CA GLN A 677 9.82 -13.19 8.78
C GLN A 677 8.55 -13.63 8.05
N SER A 678 7.88 -14.67 8.55
CA SER A 678 6.62 -15.17 7.98
C SER A 678 5.50 -14.13 8.08
N TYR A 679 5.42 -13.44 9.23
CA TYR A 679 4.49 -12.34 9.42
C TYR A 679 4.79 -11.18 8.47
N SER A 680 6.06 -10.76 8.36
CA SER A 680 6.49 -9.68 7.45
C SER A 680 6.11 -9.99 6.00
N PHE A 681 6.37 -11.21 5.54
CA PHE A 681 6.01 -11.66 4.19
C PHE A 681 4.51 -11.56 3.95
N ALA A 682 3.69 -12.13 4.84
CA ALA A 682 2.24 -12.10 4.66
C ALA A 682 1.66 -10.69 4.78
N ALA A 683 2.13 -9.91 5.76
CA ALA A 683 1.72 -8.53 5.97
C ALA A 683 2.05 -7.66 4.74
N GLN A 684 3.29 -7.71 4.24
CA GLN A 684 3.66 -6.92 3.08
C GLN A 684 2.88 -7.36 1.84
N THR A 685 2.76 -8.67 1.61
CA THR A 685 2.02 -9.19 0.47
C THR A 685 0.57 -8.70 0.48
N VAL A 686 -0.12 -8.71 1.64
CA VAL A 686 -1.50 -8.19 1.72
C VAL A 686 -1.55 -6.67 1.53
N LEU A 687 -0.56 -5.94 2.04
CA LEU A 687 -0.50 -4.48 1.98
C LEU A 687 -0.07 -3.92 0.61
N ASP A 688 0.56 -4.71 -0.26
CA ASP A 688 1.16 -4.25 -1.53
C ASP A 688 0.22 -3.44 -2.44
N SER A 689 -1.08 -3.76 -2.49
CA SER A 689 -2.07 -3.00 -3.28
C SER A 689 -2.46 -1.65 -2.66
N ALA A 690 -1.89 -1.31 -1.50
CA ALA A 690 -2.04 -0.04 -0.80
C ALA A 690 -0.68 0.56 -0.35
N ASP A 691 0.45 -0.03 -0.79
CA ASP A 691 1.79 0.41 -0.41
C ASP A 691 2.35 1.40 -1.45
N PRO A 692 2.88 2.56 -1.03
CA PRO A 692 3.45 3.53 -1.95
C PRO A 692 4.67 3.03 -2.72
N ILE A 693 5.38 1.99 -2.25
CA ILE A 693 6.45 1.38 -3.03
C ILE A 693 5.93 0.77 -4.35
N ASN A 694 4.69 0.31 -4.36
CA ASN A 694 4.06 -0.26 -5.54
C ASN A 694 3.31 0.81 -6.34
N LEU A 695 2.55 1.67 -5.66
CA LEU A 695 1.67 2.66 -6.28
C LEU A 695 2.42 3.92 -6.74
N GLY A 696 3.53 4.30 -6.09
CA GLY A 696 4.26 5.55 -6.32
C GLY A 696 4.73 5.76 -7.77
N ARG A 697 4.95 4.67 -8.52
CA ARG A 697 5.24 4.70 -9.97
C ARG A 697 4.17 5.39 -10.82
N GLY A 698 2.96 5.57 -10.29
CA GLY A 698 1.88 6.32 -10.94
C GLY A 698 2.11 7.83 -10.94
N ILE A 699 3.01 8.34 -10.09
CA ILE A 699 3.43 9.74 -10.12
C ILE A 699 4.40 9.91 -11.28
N LYS A 700 4.05 10.79 -12.23
CA LYS A 700 4.90 11.07 -13.39
C LYS A 700 6.13 11.88 -12.95
N SER A 701 7.29 11.61 -13.53
CA SER A 701 8.54 12.34 -13.24
C SER A 701 8.50 13.84 -13.58
N ASN A 702 7.52 14.28 -14.38
CA ASN A 702 7.30 15.69 -14.67
C ASN A 702 6.28 16.37 -13.73
N PHE A 703 5.70 15.63 -12.80
CA PHE A 703 4.84 16.21 -11.76
C PHE A 703 5.72 16.88 -10.70
N PRO A 704 5.47 18.15 -10.32
CA PRO A 704 6.28 18.78 -9.29
C PRO A 704 6.10 18.07 -7.94
N LEU A 705 7.16 17.42 -7.46
CA LEU A 705 7.19 16.64 -6.24
C LEU A 705 8.43 17.01 -5.42
N PHE A 706 8.21 17.39 -4.16
CA PHE A 706 9.28 17.62 -3.20
C PHE A 706 9.13 16.70 -2.01
N ALA A 707 10.21 16.11 -1.53
CA ALA A 707 10.19 15.23 -0.37
C ALA A 707 11.31 15.55 0.61
N THR A 708 11.16 15.10 1.85
CA THR A 708 12.20 15.25 2.87
C THR A 708 12.42 13.94 3.62
N GLU A 709 13.65 13.72 4.08
CA GLU A 709 14.01 12.63 5.00
C GLU A 709 15.02 13.12 6.06
N ILE A 710 15.04 12.48 7.23
CA ILE A 710 16.06 12.72 8.26
C ILE A 710 17.12 11.62 8.16
N VAL A 711 18.32 11.97 7.70
CA VAL A 711 19.46 11.04 7.58
C VAL A 711 20.38 11.03 8.80
N GLY A 712 20.32 12.09 9.62
CA GLY A 712 21.24 12.27 10.72
C GLY A 712 22.68 12.57 10.26
N ASP A 713 23.58 12.77 11.22
CA ASP A 713 24.98 13.10 10.98
C ASP A 713 25.93 11.89 11.17
N GLY A 714 25.36 10.72 11.50
CA GLY A 714 26.13 9.52 11.85
C GLY A 714 26.77 9.57 13.24
N ALA A 715 26.42 10.55 14.07
CA ALA A 715 26.92 10.76 15.41
C ALA A 715 25.78 11.09 16.39
N LEU A 716 25.61 12.36 16.78
CA LEU A 716 24.64 12.78 17.79
C LEU A 716 23.23 12.91 17.21
N ASN A 717 23.10 13.29 15.94
CA ASN A 717 21.84 13.36 15.24
C ASN A 717 21.53 12.02 14.61
N LEU A 718 20.56 11.32 15.19
CA LEU A 718 20.12 10.03 14.70
C LEU A 718 19.36 10.21 13.37
N PRO A 719 19.39 9.20 12.48
CA PRO A 719 18.43 9.13 11.38
C PRO A 719 17.01 9.03 11.92
N ASP A 720 16.02 9.13 11.04
CA ASP A 720 14.60 8.97 11.40
C ASP A 720 14.35 7.68 12.23
N GLN A 721 13.78 7.86 13.42
CA GLN A 721 13.52 6.78 14.39
C GLN A 721 12.12 6.17 14.25
N VAL A 722 11.32 6.63 13.30
CA VAL A 722 9.98 6.13 13.02
C VAL A 722 9.95 5.42 11.66
N ILE A 723 10.49 6.06 10.62
CA ILE A 723 10.57 5.52 9.26
C ILE A 723 12.03 5.30 8.91
N PRO A 724 12.54 4.05 8.97
CA PRO A 724 13.92 3.79 8.59
C PRO A 724 14.20 4.20 7.15
N ASN A 725 15.32 4.88 6.90
CA ASN A 725 15.66 5.31 5.53
C ASN A 725 15.94 4.12 4.61
N ARG A 726 16.53 3.04 5.14
CA ARG A 726 16.83 1.78 4.43
C ARG A 726 16.76 0.59 5.39
N ILE A 727 16.42 -0.58 4.86
CA ILE A 727 16.33 -1.83 5.62
C ILE A 727 17.16 -2.90 4.91
N ALA A 728 18.21 -3.41 5.56
CA ALA A 728 19.16 -4.34 4.93
C ALA A 728 18.51 -5.66 4.49
N SER A 729 17.55 -6.16 5.28
CA SER A 729 16.79 -7.39 4.99
C SER A 729 15.66 -7.21 3.97
N ALA A 730 15.29 -5.96 3.65
CA ALA A 730 14.19 -5.63 2.75
C ALA A 730 14.60 -4.46 1.82
N PRO A 731 15.23 -4.73 0.67
CA PRO A 731 15.77 -3.70 -0.24
C PRO A 731 14.76 -2.65 -0.74
N LEU A 732 13.47 -2.99 -0.68
CA LEU A 732 12.34 -2.13 -1.08
C LEU A 732 11.66 -1.43 0.10
N GLY A 733 12.16 -1.60 1.33
CA GLY A 733 11.60 -1.01 2.55
C GLY A 733 12.34 0.25 3.01
N GLY A 734 11.56 1.28 3.37
CA GLY A 734 12.05 2.55 3.90
C GLY A 734 11.84 3.75 2.97
N THR A 735 12.41 4.90 3.35
CA THR A 735 12.29 6.18 2.63
C THR A 735 13.04 6.18 1.30
N GLU A 736 14.28 5.71 1.28
CA GLU A 736 15.15 5.79 0.12
C GLU A 736 14.74 4.86 -1.03
N PRO A 737 14.28 3.61 -0.78
CA PRO A 737 13.68 2.82 -1.86
C PRO A 737 12.44 3.46 -2.46
N LEU A 738 11.63 4.15 -1.66
CA LEU A 738 10.49 4.90 -2.16
C LEU A 738 10.93 6.10 -3.01
N PHE A 739 11.93 6.88 -2.58
CA PHE A 739 12.50 7.97 -3.39
C PHE A 739 13.02 7.48 -4.74
N LYS A 740 13.64 6.29 -4.78
CA LYS A 740 14.07 5.66 -6.03
C LYS A 740 12.90 5.28 -6.94
N VAL A 741 11.80 4.75 -6.39
CA VAL A 741 10.58 4.45 -7.17
C VAL A 741 9.93 5.74 -7.70
N LEU A 742 10.01 6.82 -6.94
CA LEU A 742 9.50 8.13 -7.30
C LEU A 742 10.43 8.91 -8.25
N ASP A 743 11.62 8.39 -8.57
CA ASP A 743 12.63 9.06 -9.41
C ASP A 743 13.08 10.43 -8.88
N LEU A 744 13.10 10.59 -7.55
CA LEU A 744 13.49 11.86 -6.91
C LEU A 744 15.00 12.08 -6.93
N GLN A 745 15.41 13.27 -7.35
CA GLN A 745 16.80 13.71 -7.32
C GLN A 745 17.18 14.24 -5.94
N ALA A 746 18.45 14.16 -5.54
CA ALA A 746 18.90 14.81 -4.32
C ALA A 746 18.87 16.34 -4.48
N LEU A 747 18.30 17.06 -3.52
CA LEU A 747 18.41 18.51 -3.46
C LEU A 747 19.87 18.87 -3.13
N GLN A 748 20.52 19.61 -4.02
CA GLN A 748 21.90 20.08 -3.86
C GLN A 748 21.96 21.59 -4.10
N GLY A 749 22.83 22.30 -3.37
CA GLY A 749 23.02 23.73 -3.57
C GLY A 749 23.44 24.49 -2.32
N GLY A 750 23.78 25.77 -2.53
CA GLY A 750 24.03 26.74 -1.47
C GLY A 750 22.74 27.30 -0.86
N PRO A 751 22.83 28.21 0.12
CA PRO A 751 21.67 28.98 0.57
C PRO A 751 21.12 29.84 -0.57
N GLY A 752 19.79 29.94 -0.68
CA GLY A 752 19.10 30.68 -1.74
C GLY A 752 17.92 29.91 -2.35
N VAL A 753 17.43 30.42 -3.48
CA VAL A 753 16.38 29.76 -4.26
C VAL A 753 17.01 28.69 -5.15
N ILE A 754 16.70 27.43 -4.87
CA ILE A 754 17.26 26.25 -5.55
C ILE A 754 16.17 25.58 -6.41
N PRO A 755 16.43 25.32 -7.70
CA PRO A 755 15.51 24.55 -8.53
C PRO A 755 15.23 23.17 -7.91
N ALA A 756 13.95 22.84 -7.72
CA ALA A 756 13.56 21.68 -6.90
C ALA A 756 12.29 21.01 -7.41
N SER A 757 12.11 20.94 -8.74
CA SER A 757 10.85 20.44 -9.31
C SER A 757 10.54 18.99 -8.97
N HIS A 758 11.54 18.10 -8.94
CA HIS A 758 11.37 16.69 -8.61
C HIS A 758 12.51 16.18 -7.72
N HIS A 759 12.58 16.69 -6.48
CA HIS A 759 13.74 16.54 -5.59
C HIS A 759 13.38 16.07 -4.17
N ALA A 760 14.36 15.56 -3.46
CA ALA A 760 14.29 15.23 -2.04
C ALA A 760 15.45 15.88 -1.26
N ALA A 761 15.12 16.60 -0.19
CA ALA A 761 16.09 17.11 0.78
C ALA A 761 16.36 16.08 1.89
N ARG A 762 17.63 15.98 2.30
CA ARG A 762 18.12 15.02 3.30
C ARG A 762 18.68 15.78 4.48
N PHE A 763 17.96 15.81 5.59
CA PHE A 763 18.36 16.59 6.76
C PHE A 763 19.33 15.80 7.65
N VAL A 764 20.46 16.42 8.01
CA VAL A 764 21.47 15.81 8.90
C VAL A 764 21.18 16.03 10.38
N ALA A 765 20.15 16.81 10.70
CA ALA A 765 19.68 17.07 12.06
C ALA A 765 18.15 16.99 12.13
N GLY A 766 17.60 17.04 13.35
CA GLY A 766 16.17 16.95 13.61
C GLY A 766 15.70 15.53 13.91
N GLY A 767 14.38 15.34 13.93
CA GLY A 767 13.70 14.06 14.11
C GLY A 767 12.49 13.88 13.20
N HIS A 768 11.78 12.76 13.35
CA HIS A 768 10.65 12.41 12.48
C HIS A 768 9.58 13.49 12.44
N SER A 769 9.32 14.18 13.54
CA SER A 769 8.26 15.18 13.66
C SER A 769 8.70 16.60 13.26
N SER A 770 9.91 16.77 12.71
CA SER A 770 10.50 18.10 12.43
C SER A 770 9.66 18.99 11.52
N LEU A 771 8.78 18.45 10.68
CA LEU A 771 7.84 19.29 9.92
C LEU A 771 6.90 20.07 10.84
N LEU A 772 6.51 19.48 11.96
CA LEU A 772 5.47 19.98 12.85
C LEU A 772 6.04 20.69 14.06
N ALA A 773 7.11 20.18 14.65
CA ALA A 773 7.70 20.75 15.84
C ALA A 773 9.18 20.41 15.95
N PRO A 774 9.96 21.19 16.72
CA PRO A 774 11.32 20.83 17.13
C PRO A 774 11.39 19.39 17.62
N ASP A 775 12.21 18.57 16.97
CA ASP A 775 12.37 17.14 17.26
C ASP A 775 13.84 16.73 17.12
N GLY A 776 14.24 15.62 17.76
CA GLY A 776 15.65 15.25 17.89
C GLY A 776 16.44 16.31 18.67
N ASN A 777 17.64 16.64 18.20
CA ASN A 777 18.49 17.67 18.83
C ASN A 777 18.22 19.10 18.29
N ASP A 778 17.07 19.35 17.66
CA ASP A 778 16.69 20.65 17.07
C ASP A 778 16.09 21.62 18.12
N SER A 779 16.74 21.85 19.26
CA SER A 779 16.15 22.66 20.35
C SER A 779 15.86 24.12 19.98
N ASN A 780 16.48 24.64 18.91
CA ASN A 780 16.28 26.00 18.40
C ASN A 780 15.32 26.07 17.20
N ALA A 781 14.65 24.98 16.83
CA ALA A 781 13.69 24.92 15.72
C ALA A 781 14.28 25.27 14.34
N LEU A 782 15.58 25.10 14.14
CA LEU A 782 16.27 25.44 12.87
C LEU A 782 15.84 24.47 11.77
N VAL A 783 15.84 23.17 12.06
CA VAL A 783 15.40 22.14 11.09
C VAL A 783 13.92 22.29 10.80
N THR A 784 13.12 22.55 11.83
CA THR A 784 11.68 22.79 11.69
C THR A 784 11.39 23.97 10.77
N SER A 785 12.07 25.10 11.01
CA SER A 785 11.90 26.31 10.22
C SER A 785 12.37 26.13 8.78
N GLU A 786 13.50 25.44 8.57
CA GLU A 786 14.03 25.15 7.24
C GLU A 786 13.08 24.26 6.45
N MET A 787 12.66 23.14 7.02
CA MET A 787 11.75 22.20 6.35
C MET A 787 10.42 22.86 5.98
N GLN A 788 9.84 23.67 6.87
CA GLN A 788 8.61 24.41 6.56
C GLN A 788 8.83 25.47 5.48
N THR A 789 9.99 26.13 5.47
CA THR A 789 10.36 27.13 4.45
C THR A 789 10.52 26.49 3.08
N GLU A 790 11.20 25.34 2.99
CA GLU A 790 11.36 24.58 1.75
C GLU A 790 10.01 24.17 1.17
N PHE A 791 9.11 23.56 1.95
CA PHE A 791 7.77 23.20 1.46
C PHE A 791 6.93 24.42 1.06
N ALA A 792 6.94 25.49 1.86
CA ALA A 792 6.14 26.67 1.58
C ALA A 792 6.60 27.35 0.29
N SER A 793 7.91 27.55 0.13
CA SER A 793 8.50 28.13 -1.09
C SER A 793 8.31 27.23 -2.32
N PHE A 794 8.37 25.90 -2.15
CA PHE A 794 8.05 24.94 -3.21
C PHE A 794 6.63 25.13 -3.74
N PHE A 795 5.62 25.21 -2.86
CA PHE A 795 4.24 25.43 -3.30
C PHE A 795 4.06 26.82 -3.91
N MET A 796 4.65 27.86 -3.29
CA MET A 796 4.48 29.23 -3.75
C MET A 796 5.13 29.49 -5.11
N SER A 797 6.23 28.79 -5.43
CA SER A 797 6.85 28.81 -6.76
C SER A 797 6.12 27.98 -7.81
N GLY A 798 5.00 27.34 -7.47
CA GLY A 798 4.31 26.40 -8.38
C GLY A 798 5.10 25.11 -8.60
N GLY A 799 5.96 24.76 -7.65
CA GLY A 799 6.80 23.57 -7.69
C GLY A 799 8.08 23.74 -8.52
N ALA A 800 8.53 24.96 -8.78
CA ALA A 800 9.74 25.20 -9.56
C ALA A 800 11.01 25.15 -8.70
N ALA A 801 10.95 25.66 -7.47
CA ALA A 801 12.11 25.86 -6.61
C ALA A 801 11.75 25.86 -5.13
N VAL A 802 12.73 25.56 -4.28
CA VAL A 802 12.68 25.72 -2.82
C VAL A 802 13.61 26.86 -2.39
N GLN A 803 13.31 27.50 -1.28
CA GLN A 803 14.20 28.41 -0.58
C GLN A 803 14.93 27.61 0.51
N VAL A 804 16.26 27.51 0.36
CA VAL A 804 17.16 26.97 1.38
C VAL A 804 17.74 28.14 2.16
N THR A 805 17.51 28.18 3.47
CA THR A 805 18.05 29.23 4.36
C THR A 805 19.38 28.80 4.94
N ASP A 806 19.50 27.53 5.34
CA ASP A 806 20.70 26.96 5.93
C ASP A 806 21.01 25.59 5.33
N ASN A 807 21.87 25.60 4.31
CA ASN A 807 22.26 24.39 3.61
C ASN A 807 23.17 23.47 4.44
N THR A 808 23.65 23.89 5.63
CA THR A 808 24.42 23.03 6.54
C THR A 808 23.54 22.00 7.26
N LEU A 809 22.23 22.23 7.28
CA LEU A 809 21.24 21.27 7.76
C LEU A 809 20.96 20.15 6.76
N LEU A 810 21.48 20.26 5.54
CA LEU A 810 21.25 19.33 4.44
C LEU A 810 22.51 18.52 4.11
N LYS A 811 22.31 17.24 3.78
CA LYS A 811 23.33 16.39 3.16
C LYS A 811 23.43 16.74 1.67
N GLN A 812 24.55 17.35 1.31
CA GLN A 812 24.89 17.77 -0.06
C GLN A 812 25.36 16.60 -0.94
#